data_AF-A0A6A5ULB5-F1
#
_entry.id   AF-A0A6A5ULB5-F1
#
_cell.length_a   1.000
_cell.length_b   1.000
_cell.length_c   1.000
_cell.angle_alpha   90.00
_cell.angle_beta   90.00
_cell.angle_gamma   90.00
#
_symmetry.space_group_name_H-M   'P 1'
#
loop_
_entity.id
_entity.type
_entity.pdbx_description
1 polymer ?
#
loop_
_entity_poly.entity_id
_entity_poly.type
_entity_poly.pdbx_seq_one_letter_code
_entity_poly.pdbx_strand_id
1 'polypeptide(L)'
;MPGRSSTPPPHLKLNTSSRGTPAAIPNKHIPVCSPGPVPDRGLVTPPASPPTRDSVLETSSITFPPTKHCSEYSDDPPLFTINAETLADALEHVATQPLPNPDQVFPWLHGLHADNQIQLAFFTNRRKSARKVPRCLRGLTIVKTGGNLASSKLKGAIAPDELLAPGDTGFIECDPKDGFSVRNFQIQACKLAMVSDIIVYGDTRTSPSETIALAKRLSKAQRQYEARNGFPRCSFNTFMLSDPFNHVQEHYPHLVAIDSKGAMMGNVLDFSYWERYEMCVMSKASEISSNVFLGPTPDPALDPSCCDQVFDVLIEASDMAHVPDPPTLHKVRNMLEKQDRRGPLQLDFPSSGSIMPPSWSHAEVDGLMDTCKWIYELANPLELRRCKRKKSETDDEAIELEDIEKPRKVLIHCTDGYTETSLLGIAYFMYAEGLPAHEAWVRLHRDKGRNFFAYPSDVTLLTQIQSRILQSSPRFQGSPFHISESRWLPRIDGSLPSRILPYMYLGNLGHANNPELLRELGITRILSVGETVSWPDDIREELDWPAENLMMVDRVQDNGVDPLWDEFGRCLKFIEAGKREGGATLVHCRVGVSRSATICIAEVMNELGLSFPRAYCFVRARRLNVIIQPHLRFTYELLKWEEYQRQRRKEPLRRELEWATIAREIALMNKPYSR
;
A
#
# COMPACT_ATOMS: atom_id res chain seq x y z
N MET A 1 24.05 -17.50 11.42
CA MET A 1 24.10 -16.09 10.98
C MET A 1 22.89 -15.39 11.58
N PRO A 2 23.04 -14.33 12.37
CA PRO A 2 21.89 -13.66 12.97
C PRO A 2 21.12 -12.93 11.86
N GLY A 3 19.90 -13.37 11.60
CA GLY A 3 18.99 -12.72 10.67
C GLY A 3 18.68 -11.32 11.18
N ARG A 4 19.20 -10.31 10.47
CA ARG A 4 18.79 -8.92 10.67
C ARG A 4 17.37 -8.78 10.13
N SER A 5 16.38 -8.99 10.98
CA SER A 5 15.05 -8.47 10.74
C SER A 5 15.16 -6.94 10.73
N SER A 6 14.93 -6.31 9.59
CA SER A 6 14.61 -4.88 9.52
C SER A 6 13.20 -4.64 10.08
N THR A 7 12.99 -5.02 11.34
CA THR A 7 11.96 -4.42 12.18
C THR A 7 12.34 -2.97 12.42
N PRO A 8 11.42 -2.00 12.33
CA PRO A 8 11.69 -0.67 12.86
C PRO A 8 12.02 -0.81 14.36
N PRO A 9 12.88 0.07 14.91
CA PRO A 9 13.37 -0.10 16.28
C PRO A 9 12.21 -0.20 17.27
N PRO A 10 12.26 -1.15 18.23
CA PRO A 10 11.37 -1.11 19.38
C PRO A 10 11.69 0.17 20.15
N HIS A 11 10.70 0.77 20.81
CA HIS A 11 10.77 2.09 21.47
C HIS A 11 10.49 3.30 20.58
N LEU A 12 9.30 3.35 19.99
CA LEU A 12 8.66 4.62 19.65
C LEU A 12 7.37 4.73 20.46
N LYS A 13 7.51 5.30 21.67
CA LYS A 13 6.39 5.78 22.48
C LYS A 13 5.51 6.66 21.58
N LEU A 14 4.19 6.51 21.69
CA LEU A 14 3.26 7.50 21.14
C LEU A 14 3.79 8.88 21.54
N ASN A 15 4.14 9.71 20.56
CA ASN A 15 4.36 11.12 20.82
C ASN A 15 2.96 11.71 21.02
N THR A 16 2.37 11.41 22.18
CA THR A 16 1.29 12.21 22.71
C THR A 16 1.87 13.61 22.83
N SER A 17 1.33 14.55 22.07
CA SER A 17 1.54 15.96 22.36
C SER A 17 1.46 16.16 23.89
N SER A 18 2.23 17.09 24.43
CA SER A 18 2.18 17.49 25.85
C SER A 18 0.79 17.99 26.31
N ARG A 19 -0.24 17.88 25.44
CA ARG A 19 -1.65 18.18 25.65
C ARG A 19 -2.56 17.00 25.30
N GLY A 20 -2.25 15.77 25.73
CA GLY A 20 -3.21 14.69 26.01
C GLY A 20 -4.27 14.32 24.94
N THR A 21 -4.13 14.77 23.69
CA THR A 21 -5.10 14.55 22.61
C THR A 21 -4.31 14.34 21.31
N PRO A 22 -4.64 13.32 20.50
CA PRO A 22 -3.98 13.14 19.20
C PRO A 22 -4.25 14.37 18.32
N ALA A 23 -3.20 15.05 17.90
CA ALA A 23 -3.32 16.03 16.83
C ALA A 23 -3.75 15.30 15.55
N ALA A 24 -4.51 15.96 14.67
CA ALA A 24 -4.72 15.43 13.33
C ALA A 24 -3.35 15.17 12.71
N ILE A 25 -3.09 13.91 12.31
CA ILE A 25 -1.81 13.55 11.71
C ILE A 25 -1.64 14.41 10.45
N PRO A 26 -0.60 15.27 10.37
CA PRO A 26 -0.37 16.06 9.18
C PRO A 26 -0.08 15.11 8.02
N ASN A 27 -0.92 15.11 6.98
CA ASN A 27 -0.69 14.34 5.76
C ASN A 27 0.43 14.96 4.90
N LYS A 28 1.54 15.42 5.49
CA LYS A 28 2.59 16.21 4.80
C LYS A 28 3.27 15.44 3.65
N HIS A 29 3.30 14.11 3.74
CA HIS A 29 3.89 13.23 2.73
C HIS A 29 2.91 12.80 1.64
N ILE A 30 1.63 13.11 1.81
CA ILE A 30 0.62 12.89 0.77
C ILE A 30 0.38 14.24 0.12
N PRO A 31 0.55 14.38 -1.21
CA PRO A 31 0.27 15.63 -1.90
C PRO A 31 -1.12 16.14 -1.49
N VAL A 32 -1.23 17.44 -1.17
CA VAL A 32 -2.50 18.03 -0.73
C VAL A 32 -3.59 17.72 -1.75
N CYS A 33 -4.45 16.77 -1.42
CA CYS A 33 -5.57 16.37 -2.24
C CYS A 33 -6.69 17.39 -2.02
N SER A 34 -6.74 18.41 -2.87
CA SER A 34 -7.92 19.28 -2.92
C SER A 34 -9.16 18.43 -3.23
N PRO A 35 -10.36 18.79 -2.70
CA PRO A 35 -11.58 18.00 -2.88
C PRO A 35 -11.98 17.75 -4.36
N GLY A 36 -11.34 18.45 -5.30
CA GLY A 36 -11.73 18.54 -6.70
C GLY A 36 -12.61 19.76 -6.96
N PRO A 37 -12.92 20.06 -8.22
CA PRO A 37 -13.86 21.12 -8.56
C PRO A 37 -15.25 20.86 -7.96
N VAL A 38 -15.97 21.93 -7.65
CA VAL A 38 -17.40 21.85 -7.31
C VAL A 38 -18.17 21.55 -8.59
N PRO A 39 -19.10 20.57 -8.61
CA PRO A 39 -19.88 20.29 -9.82
C PRO A 39 -20.63 21.53 -10.33
N ASP A 40 -20.56 21.82 -11.64
CA ASP A 40 -21.19 22.98 -12.29
C ASP A 40 -22.73 23.02 -12.15
N ARG A 41 -23.34 21.87 -11.86
CA ARG A 41 -24.74 21.77 -11.45
C ARG A 41 -24.76 21.57 -9.94
N GLY A 42 -25.25 22.58 -9.22
CA GLY A 42 -25.31 22.58 -7.76
C GLY A 42 -25.83 21.26 -7.22
N LEU A 43 -25.21 20.80 -6.13
CA LEU A 43 -25.63 19.61 -5.40
C LEU A 43 -27.10 19.78 -5.01
N VAL A 44 -28.03 19.23 -5.79
CA VAL A 44 -29.36 18.90 -5.29
C VAL A 44 -29.12 17.75 -4.35
N THR A 45 -28.77 18.07 -3.10
CA THR A 45 -28.88 17.10 -2.02
C THR A 45 -30.35 16.70 -2.03
N PRO A 46 -30.69 15.43 -2.31
CA PRO A 46 -32.07 15.00 -2.15
C PRO A 46 -32.48 15.37 -0.73
N PRO A 47 -33.69 15.90 -0.50
CA PRO A 47 -34.19 16.00 0.87
C PRO A 47 -34.04 14.63 1.50
N ALA A 48 -33.39 14.57 2.66
CA ALA A 48 -33.18 13.31 3.37
C ALA A 48 -34.52 12.56 3.38
N SER A 49 -34.56 11.40 2.71
CA SER A 49 -35.73 10.55 2.73
C SER A 49 -36.09 10.34 4.20
N PRO A 50 -37.38 10.51 4.59
CA PRO A 50 -37.76 10.22 5.96
C PRO A 50 -37.30 8.78 6.26
N PRO A 51 -36.74 8.51 7.46
CA PRO A 51 -36.28 7.18 7.77
C PRO A 51 -37.46 6.23 7.57
N THR A 52 -37.32 5.30 6.62
CA THR A 52 -38.19 4.13 6.57
C THR A 52 -38.17 3.54 7.97
N ARG A 53 -39.36 3.39 8.56
CA ARG A 53 -39.52 2.92 9.95
C ARG A 53 -39.00 1.50 10.19
N ASP A 54 -38.48 0.83 9.16
CA ASP A 54 -38.06 -0.57 9.15
C ASP A 54 -36.60 -0.74 8.67
N SER A 55 -35.62 -0.16 9.38
CA SER A 55 -34.22 -0.63 9.25
C SER A 55 -33.36 -0.30 10.47
N VAL A 56 -33.91 -0.46 11.68
CA VAL A 56 -33.05 -0.73 12.84
C VAL A 56 -32.55 -2.16 12.63
N LEU A 57 -31.43 -2.33 11.94
CA LEU A 57 -30.63 -3.54 12.09
C LEU A 57 -30.23 -3.55 13.57
N GLU A 58 -31.03 -4.21 14.41
CA GLU A 58 -30.61 -4.67 15.72
C GLU A 58 -29.43 -5.58 15.45
N THR A 59 -28.22 -5.07 15.70
CA THR A 59 -27.00 -5.86 15.61
C THR A 59 -27.09 -6.92 16.69
N SER A 60 -27.55 -8.11 16.30
CA SER A 60 -27.56 -9.27 17.18
C SER A 60 -26.13 -9.53 17.65
N SER A 61 -25.97 -9.89 18.92
CA SER A 61 -24.66 -10.20 19.49
C SER A 61 -24.78 -11.42 20.39
N ILE A 62 -23.81 -12.34 20.28
CA ILE A 62 -23.70 -13.51 21.17
C ILE A 62 -23.38 -13.07 22.60
N THR A 63 -22.66 -11.96 22.77
CA THR A 63 -22.31 -11.39 24.07
C THR A 63 -23.44 -10.55 24.69
N PHE A 64 -24.66 -10.57 24.10
CA PHE A 64 -25.82 -9.86 24.64
C PHE A 64 -27.12 -10.70 24.60
N PRO A 65 -27.87 -10.82 25.72
CA PRO A 65 -27.48 -10.39 27.06
C PRO A 65 -26.27 -11.19 27.57
N PRO A 66 -25.41 -10.60 28.41
CA PRO A 66 -24.13 -11.21 28.79
C PRO A 66 -24.30 -12.53 29.55
N THR A 67 -25.40 -12.70 30.30
CA THR A 67 -25.66 -13.89 31.11
C THR A 67 -26.14 -15.10 30.31
N LYS A 68 -26.39 -14.97 29.00
CA LYS A 68 -26.90 -16.07 28.17
C LYS A 68 -25.84 -17.13 27.89
N HIS A 69 -24.61 -16.69 27.62
CA HIS A 69 -23.50 -17.56 27.22
C HIS A 69 -22.21 -17.31 28.04
N CYS A 70 -22.21 -16.32 28.94
CA CYS A 70 -21.06 -15.95 29.77
C CYS A 70 -21.42 -16.03 31.26
N SER A 71 -20.40 -16.15 32.12
CA SER A 71 -20.59 -16.20 33.59
C SER A 71 -20.29 -14.86 34.24
N GLU A 72 -21.01 -14.50 35.29
CA GLU A 72 -20.75 -13.28 36.05
C GLU A 72 -19.53 -13.44 36.97
N TYR A 73 -18.68 -12.41 37.04
CA TYR A 73 -17.50 -12.37 37.89
C TYR A 73 -17.60 -11.31 38.99
N SER A 74 -18.18 -10.15 38.68
CA SER A 74 -18.32 -9.02 39.61
C SER A 74 -19.51 -8.15 39.20
N ASP A 75 -20.30 -7.70 40.17
CA ASP A 75 -21.45 -6.81 39.93
C ASP A 75 -21.02 -5.32 39.84
N ASP A 76 -20.07 -4.89 40.66
CA ASP A 76 -19.54 -3.51 40.64
C ASP A 76 -18.00 -3.42 40.56
N PRO A 77 -17.42 -2.96 39.43
CA PRO A 77 -18.09 -2.72 38.16
C PRO A 77 -18.55 -4.06 37.51
N PRO A 78 -19.58 -4.06 36.65
CA PRO A 78 -20.11 -5.27 36.04
C PRO A 78 -19.05 -5.92 35.14
N LEU A 79 -18.74 -7.19 35.42
CA LEU A 79 -17.68 -7.94 34.76
C LEU A 79 -18.09 -9.40 34.61
N PHE A 80 -17.82 -9.95 33.44
CA PHE A 80 -18.17 -11.33 33.08
C PHE A 80 -16.92 -12.11 32.65
N THR A 81 -17.01 -13.42 32.58
CA THR A 81 -16.01 -14.29 31.96
C THR A 81 -16.55 -14.95 30.69
N ILE A 82 -15.72 -15.04 29.67
CA ILE A 82 -16.00 -15.69 28.39
C ILE A 82 -14.94 -16.77 28.15
N ASN A 83 -15.33 -17.95 27.68
CA ASN A 83 -14.39 -19.01 27.32
C ASN A 83 -13.93 -18.88 25.85
N ALA A 84 -12.93 -19.67 25.45
CA ALA A 84 -12.34 -19.61 24.11
C ALA A 84 -13.35 -19.97 23.00
N GLU A 85 -14.24 -20.93 23.25
CA GLU A 85 -15.30 -21.34 22.32
C GLU A 85 -16.27 -20.18 22.06
N THR A 86 -16.83 -19.59 23.11
CA THR A 86 -17.77 -18.46 23.00
C THR A 86 -17.09 -17.22 22.41
N LEU A 87 -15.80 -17.00 22.68
CA LEU A 87 -15.01 -15.96 22.01
C LEU A 87 -14.92 -16.20 20.50
N ALA A 88 -14.63 -17.43 20.09
CA ALA A 88 -14.55 -17.81 18.68
C ALA A 88 -15.90 -17.59 17.99
N ASP A 89 -16.98 -18.06 18.59
CA ASP A 89 -18.35 -17.88 18.09
C ASP A 89 -18.73 -16.39 18.00
N ALA A 90 -18.39 -15.59 19.01
CA ALA A 90 -18.67 -14.15 19.01
C ALA A 90 -17.93 -13.42 17.88
N LEU A 91 -16.67 -13.77 17.62
CA LEU A 91 -15.90 -13.19 16.51
C LEU A 91 -16.44 -13.62 15.15
N GLU A 92 -16.83 -14.88 14.99
CA GLU A 92 -17.45 -15.39 13.77
C GLU A 92 -18.82 -14.74 13.52
N HIS A 93 -19.64 -14.60 14.56
CA HIS A 93 -20.93 -13.93 14.49
C HIS A 93 -20.78 -12.49 14.02
N VAL A 94 -19.86 -11.72 14.60
CA VAL A 94 -19.59 -10.34 14.18
C VAL A 94 -19.16 -10.31 12.72
N ALA A 95 -18.21 -11.16 12.31
CA ALA A 95 -17.72 -11.23 10.92
C ALA A 95 -18.81 -11.57 9.90
N THR A 96 -19.88 -12.24 10.32
CA THR A 96 -20.99 -12.68 9.49
C THR A 96 -22.22 -11.76 9.53
N GLN A 97 -22.22 -10.71 10.37
CA GLN A 97 -23.27 -9.68 10.37
C GLN A 97 -22.99 -8.59 9.34
N PRO A 98 -24.00 -8.03 8.65
CA PRO A 98 -23.79 -6.92 7.73
C PRO A 98 -23.36 -5.64 8.44
N LEU A 99 -22.47 -4.87 7.81
CA LEU A 99 -22.13 -3.53 8.27
C LEU A 99 -23.34 -2.58 8.14
N PRO A 100 -23.53 -1.65 9.09
CA PRO A 100 -24.50 -0.57 8.97
C PRO A 100 -24.39 0.21 7.65
N ASN A 101 -25.47 0.91 7.28
CA ASN A 101 -25.41 1.80 6.12
C ASN A 101 -24.45 2.97 6.41
N PRO A 102 -23.57 3.37 5.48
CA PRO A 102 -22.67 4.51 5.65
C PRO A 102 -23.37 5.78 6.19
N ASP A 103 -24.58 6.08 5.74
CA ASP A 103 -25.34 7.28 6.14
C ASP A 103 -25.78 7.25 7.63
N GLN A 104 -25.74 6.08 8.28
CA GLN A 104 -26.04 5.94 9.70
C GLN A 104 -24.81 6.21 10.60
N VAL A 105 -23.60 6.08 10.04
CA VAL A 105 -22.33 6.12 10.81
C VAL A 105 -21.44 7.30 10.44
N PHE A 106 -21.59 7.85 9.24
CA PHE A 106 -20.98 9.13 8.84
C PHE A 106 -21.97 10.29 9.08
N PRO A 107 -21.51 11.46 9.53
CA PRO A 107 -20.11 11.87 9.68
C PRO A 107 -19.48 11.54 11.03
N TRP A 108 -20.15 10.81 11.93
CA TRP A 108 -19.62 10.54 13.28
C TRP A 108 -18.22 9.90 13.23
N LEU A 109 -18.01 8.90 12.37
CA LEU A 109 -16.70 8.24 12.16
C LEU A 109 -15.57 9.19 11.72
N HIS A 110 -15.86 10.37 11.16
CA HIS A 110 -14.82 11.35 10.82
C HIS A 110 -14.17 11.99 12.05
N GLY A 111 -14.74 11.83 13.24
CA GLY A 111 -14.25 12.43 14.48
C GLY A 111 -14.73 13.86 14.63
N LEU A 112 -15.76 14.08 15.45
CA LEU A 112 -16.47 15.35 15.54
C LEU A 112 -16.34 15.94 16.94
N HIS A 113 -15.10 16.26 17.33
CA HIS A 113 -14.79 16.86 18.62
C HIS A 113 -15.56 18.19 18.80
N ALA A 114 -16.02 18.48 20.02
CA ALA A 114 -16.81 19.67 20.33
C ALA A 114 -16.09 20.98 19.99
N ASP A 115 -14.78 21.01 20.21
CA ASP A 115 -13.93 22.19 20.01
C ASP A 115 -13.45 22.36 18.56
N ASN A 116 -13.60 21.33 17.70
CA ASN A 116 -13.11 21.39 16.33
C ASN A 116 -14.10 22.10 15.41
N GLN A 117 -14.08 23.43 15.44
CA GLN A 117 -15.01 24.27 14.67
C GLN A 117 -14.87 24.06 13.17
N ILE A 118 -13.67 23.76 12.65
CA ILE A 118 -13.44 23.57 11.20
C ILE A 118 -14.15 22.30 10.73
N GLN A 119 -13.88 21.17 11.38
CA GLN A 119 -14.47 19.89 11.01
C GLN A 119 -15.99 19.88 11.25
N LEU A 120 -16.45 20.52 12.33
CA LEU A 120 -17.88 20.69 12.60
C LEU A 120 -18.56 21.57 11.56
N ALA A 121 -18.00 22.73 11.20
CA ALA A 121 -18.59 23.61 10.20
C ALA A 121 -18.78 22.90 8.85
N PHE A 122 -17.82 22.04 8.48
CA PHE A 122 -17.89 21.25 7.25
C PHE A 122 -18.98 20.17 7.31
N PHE A 123 -18.95 19.27 8.30
CA PHE A 123 -19.84 18.11 8.33
C PHE A 123 -21.21 18.36 8.95
N THR A 124 -21.33 19.36 9.81
CA THR A 124 -22.50 19.51 10.69
C THR A 124 -23.33 20.75 10.38
N ASN A 125 -23.13 21.39 9.22
CA ASN A 125 -23.78 22.64 8.84
C ASN A 125 -25.32 22.53 9.01
N ARG A 126 -25.79 22.93 10.21
CA ARG A 126 -27.16 22.91 10.78
C ARG A 126 -27.73 21.61 11.40
N ARG A 127 -26.97 20.53 11.66
CA ARG A 127 -27.48 19.31 12.36
C ARG A 127 -26.62 18.89 13.55
N LYS A 128 -26.97 19.37 14.76
CA LYS A 128 -26.34 18.94 16.04
C LYS A 128 -26.44 17.43 16.28
N SER A 129 -27.41 16.74 15.68
CA SER A 129 -27.55 15.28 15.75
C SER A 129 -26.40 14.51 15.12
N ALA A 130 -25.65 15.12 14.18
CA ALA A 130 -24.54 14.48 13.49
C ALA A 130 -23.36 14.12 14.43
N ARG A 131 -23.29 14.75 15.61
CA ARG A 131 -22.32 14.43 16.67
C ARG A 131 -22.74 13.28 17.57
N LYS A 132 -24.01 12.87 17.53
CA LYS A 132 -24.51 11.81 18.41
C LYS A 132 -23.91 10.48 17.99
N VAL A 133 -23.60 9.67 18.98
CA VAL A 133 -23.12 8.31 18.78
C VAL A 133 -24.21 7.49 18.06
N PRO A 134 -23.90 6.86 16.90
CA PRO A 134 -24.85 6.02 16.20
C PRO A 134 -25.33 4.85 17.06
N ARG A 135 -26.64 4.68 17.18
CA ARG A 135 -27.25 3.63 18.03
C ARG A 135 -27.28 2.25 17.36
N CYS A 136 -27.05 2.17 16.05
CA CYS A 136 -26.93 0.90 15.33
C CYS A 136 -25.59 0.19 15.54
N LEU A 137 -24.60 0.86 16.16
CA LEU A 137 -23.28 0.31 16.38
C LEU A 137 -23.24 -0.52 17.65
N ARG A 138 -22.83 -1.78 17.49
CA ARG A 138 -22.38 -2.68 18.56
C ARG A 138 -21.25 -3.53 18.01
N GLY A 139 -20.02 -3.25 18.44
CA GLY A 139 -18.84 -4.00 18.02
C GLY A 139 -18.34 -5.00 19.07
N LEU A 140 -17.23 -5.65 18.74
CA LEU A 140 -16.45 -6.47 19.67
C LEU A 140 -14.98 -6.00 19.63
N THR A 141 -14.42 -5.64 20.77
CA THR A 141 -13.04 -5.15 20.90
C THR A 141 -12.24 -6.08 21.78
N ILE A 142 -11.09 -6.55 21.29
CA ILE A 142 -10.18 -7.40 22.07
C ILE A 142 -9.01 -6.56 22.58
N VAL A 143 -8.75 -6.61 23.88
CA VAL A 143 -7.69 -5.86 24.54
C VAL A 143 -6.71 -6.82 25.20
N LYS A 144 -5.43 -6.69 24.84
CA LYS A 144 -4.37 -7.51 25.44
C LYS A 144 -3.81 -6.83 26.69
N THR A 145 -3.84 -7.51 27.83
CA THR A 145 -3.17 -7.05 29.05
C THR A 145 -1.67 -6.83 28.82
N GLY A 146 -1.09 -5.81 29.45
CA GLY A 146 0.33 -5.47 29.34
C GLY A 146 0.73 -4.73 28.06
N GLY A 147 -0.13 -4.67 27.04
CA GLY A 147 0.04 -3.83 25.83
C GLY A 147 1.13 -4.28 24.84
N ASN A 148 1.96 -5.27 25.17
CA ASN A 148 2.93 -5.81 24.22
C ASN A 148 2.24 -6.69 23.17
N LEU A 149 1.96 -6.12 21.99
CA LEU A 149 1.34 -6.83 20.87
C LEU A 149 2.33 -7.60 19.98
N ALA A 150 3.64 -7.63 20.30
CA ALA A 150 4.64 -8.33 19.49
C ALA A 150 4.67 -9.85 19.71
N SER A 151 3.81 -10.38 20.57
CA SER A 151 3.67 -11.81 20.89
C SER A 151 2.32 -12.04 21.54
N SER A 152 1.81 -13.27 21.47
CA SER A 152 0.51 -13.66 22.01
C SER A 152 -0.63 -12.73 21.58
N LYS A 153 -0.70 -12.40 20.28
CA LYS A 153 -1.66 -11.43 19.73
C LYS A 153 -2.84 -12.17 19.10
N LEU A 154 -4.03 -12.01 19.67
CA LEU A 154 -5.28 -12.41 19.03
C LEU A 154 -5.65 -11.46 17.87
N LYS A 155 -6.42 -11.97 16.91
CA LYS A 155 -6.93 -11.26 15.74
C LYS A 155 -7.64 -9.97 16.15
N GLY A 156 -7.15 -8.83 15.66
CA GLY A 156 -7.71 -7.51 15.97
C GLY A 156 -7.44 -6.98 17.39
N ALA A 157 -6.61 -7.67 18.19
CA ALA A 157 -6.29 -7.21 19.54
C ALA A 157 -5.49 -5.90 19.54
N ILE A 158 -5.85 -5.01 20.46
CA ILE A 158 -5.23 -3.70 20.67
C ILE A 158 -4.63 -3.58 22.08
N ALA A 159 -3.75 -2.61 22.26
CA ALA A 159 -3.11 -2.34 23.54
C ALA A 159 -3.99 -1.42 24.42
N PRO A 160 -3.91 -1.50 25.76
CA PRO A 160 -4.76 -0.71 26.66
C PRO A 160 -4.57 0.80 26.52
N ASP A 161 -3.36 1.24 26.18
CA ASP A 161 -2.97 2.64 25.96
C ASP A 161 -3.55 3.22 24.65
N GLU A 162 -4.10 2.39 23.77
CA GLU A 162 -4.89 2.85 22.63
C GLU A 162 -6.33 3.25 23.03
N LEU A 163 -6.77 2.86 24.24
CA LEU A 163 -8.13 3.07 24.74
C LEU A 163 -8.21 3.96 25.98
N LEU A 164 -7.28 3.80 26.92
CA LEU A 164 -7.37 4.39 28.25
C LEU A 164 -6.38 5.54 28.44
N ALA A 165 -6.86 6.64 29.02
CA ALA A 165 -6.01 7.78 29.34
C ALA A 165 -5.01 7.44 30.48
N PRO A 166 -3.77 8.02 30.46
CA PRO A 166 -2.84 7.87 31.57
C PRO A 166 -3.39 8.48 32.86
N GLY A 167 -3.44 7.73 33.97
CA GLY A 167 -3.79 8.24 35.31
C GLY A 167 -5.24 8.02 35.80
N ASP A 168 -6.10 7.35 35.02
CA ASP A 168 -7.55 7.09 35.25
C ASP A 168 -8.45 8.35 35.15
N THR A 169 -9.53 8.33 34.36
CA THR A 169 -10.80 7.72 34.79
C THR A 169 -11.70 7.22 33.64
N GLY A 170 -11.29 7.32 32.36
CA GLY A 170 -12.15 6.93 31.23
C GLY A 170 -11.41 6.67 29.92
N PHE A 171 -12.16 6.44 28.85
CA PHE A 171 -11.59 6.31 27.51
C PHE A 171 -10.90 7.60 27.06
N ILE A 172 -9.89 7.47 26.21
CA ILE A 172 -9.20 8.61 25.57
C ILE A 172 -10.20 9.39 24.72
N GLU A 173 -10.15 10.71 24.77
CA GLU A 173 -10.83 11.57 23.79
C GLU A 173 -10.04 11.50 22.47
N CYS A 174 -10.44 10.57 21.59
CA CYS A 174 -9.73 10.27 20.36
C CYS A 174 -10.05 11.24 19.22
N ASP A 175 -11.18 11.95 19.27
CA ASP A 175 -11.58 12.86 18.21
C ASP A 175 -10.65 14.09 18.18
N PRO A 176 -10.09 14.46 17.00
CA PRO A 176 -9.16 15.60 16.91
C PRO A 176 -9.83 16.92 17.27
N LYS A 177 -9.19 17.70 18.16
CA LYS A 177 -9.69 19.02 18.63
C LYS A 177 -9.56 20.12 17.59
N ASP A 178 -8.66 19.95 16.64
CA ASP A 178 -8.29 20.95 15.64
C ASP A 178 -7.94 20.28 14.31
N GLY A 179 -7.88 21.10 13.26
CA GLY A 179 -7.61 20.66 11.90
C GLY A 179 -8.82 20.02 11.18
N PHE A 180 -8.61 19.66 9.93
CA PHE A 180 -9.60 18.99 9.08
C PHE A 180 -8.98 17.73 8.49
N SER A 181 -9.66 16.59 8.62
CA SER A 181 -9.22 15.33 8.03
C SER A 181 -10.40 14.38 7.82
N VAL A 182 -10.58 13.95 6.58
CA VAL A 182 -11.52 12.88 6.18
C VAL A 182 -10.87 11.49 6.32
N ARG A 183 -9.64 11.42 6.84
CA ARG A 183 -8.76 10.24 6.88
C ARG A 183 -8.32 9.89 8.30
N ASN A 184 -9.17 10.12 9.29
CA ASN A 184 -8.87 9.85 10.69
C ASN A 184 -8.89 8.34 11.00
N PHE A 185 -8.08 7.53 10.32
CA PHE A 185 -7.97 6.09 10.52
C PHE A 185 -7.47 5.74 11.93
N GLN A 186 -6.56 6.56 12.47
CA GLN A 186 -5.91 6.37 13.76
C GLN A 186 -6.87 6.41 14.96
N ILE A 187 -8.05 7.01 14.81
CA ILE A 187 -9.01 7.15 15.91
C ILE A 187 -10.05 6.02 15.93
N GLN A 188 -10.18 5.25 14.84
CA GLN A 188 -11.31 4.36 14.61
C GLN A 188 -11.36 3.21 15.63
N ALA A 189 -10.22 2.62 15.98
CA ALA A 189 -10.18 1.53 16.96
C ALA A 189 -10.69 1.98 18.34
N CYS A 190 -10.20 3.13 18.84
CA CYS A 190 -10.64 3.72 20.10
C CYS A 190 -12.12 4.09 20.07
N LYS A 191 -12.55 4.74 18.99
CA LYS A 191 -13.92 5.23 18.82
C LYS A 191 -14.96 4.09 18.76
N LEU A 192 -14.64 3.00 18.08
CA LEU A 192 -15.50 1.81 18.00
C LEU A 192 -15.49 1.02 19.32
N ALA A 193 -14.37 0.98 20.04
CA ALA A 193 -14.29 0.32 21.34
C ALA A 193 -15.26 0.91 22.38
N MET A 194 -15.53 2.22 22.30
CA MET A 194 -16.51 2.89 23.18
C MET A 194 -17.96 2.42 22.95
N VAL A 195 -18.24 1.81 21.81
CA VAL A 195 -19.55 1.23 21.42
C VAL A 195 -19.44 -0.27 21.14
N SER A 196 -18.56 -0.96 21.86
CA SER A 196 -18.32 -2.39 21.71
C SER A 196 -18.40 -3.11 23.03
N ASP A 197 -18.75 -4.40 22.96
CA ASP A 197 -18.38 -5.33 24.01
C ASP A 197 -16.85 -5.49 24.01
N ILE A 198 -16.23 -5.51 25.21
CA ILE A 198 -14.78 -5.51 25.35
C ILE A 198 -14.32 -6.83 25.99
N ILE A 199 -13.43 -7.55 25.33
CA ILE A 199 -12.84 -8.79 25.84
C ILE A 199 -11.39 -8.52 26.22
N VAL A 200 -11.03 -8.81 27.47
CA VAL A 200 -9.68 -8.63 28.01
C VAL A 200 -9.05 -10.00 28.22
N TYR A 201 -7.81 -10.18 27.73
CA TYR A 201 -7.05 -11.41 27.92
C TYR A 201 -5.60 -11.11 28.29
N GLY A 202 -5.01 -12.02 29.07
CA GLY A 202 -3.58 -12.01 29.40
C GLY A 202 -2.82 -13.12 28.66
N ASP A 203 -1.50 -12.99 28.61
CA ASP A 203 -0.59 -14.07 28.23
C ASP A 203 0.18 -14.60 29.46
N THR A 204 1.07 -15.57 29.25
CA THR A 204 1.86 -16.19 30.32
C THR A 204 2.82 -15.25 31.05
N ARG A 205 3.11 -14.07 30.50
CA ARG A 205 3.97 -13.05 31.10
C ARG A 205 3.18 -12.00 31.88
N THR A 206 1.87 -11.94 31.69
CA THR A 206 0.99 -11.02 32.43
C THR A 206 0.37 -11.70 33.64
N SER A 207 0.33 -11.02 34.78
CA SER A 207 -0.31 -11.58 35.96
C SER A 207 -1.83 -11.56 35.83
N PRO A 208 -2.55 -12.54 36.42
CA PRO A 208 -4.02 -12.52 36.44
C PRO A 208 -4.60 -11.28 37.13
N SER A 209 -3.93 -10.77 38.17
CA SER A 209 -4.34 -9.56 38.90
C SER A 209 -4.29 -8.31 38.01
N GLU A 210 -3.31 -8.17 37.13
CA GLU A 210 -3.25 -7.09 36.14
C GLU A 210 -4.39 -7.17 35.13
N THR A 211 -4.74 -8.38 34.68
CA THR A 211 -5.85 -8.60 33.75
C THR A 211 -7.19 -8.23 34.40
N ILE A 212 -7.40 -8.65 35.66
CA ILE A 212 -8.59 -8.28 36.44
C ILE A 212 -8.65 -6.76 36.65
N ALA A 213 -7.53 -6.14 37.03
CA ALA A 213 -7.47 -4.70 37.24
C ALA A 213 -7.80 -3.92 35.96
N LEU A 214 -7.24 -4.33 34.82
CA LEU A 214 -7.53 -3.74 33.52
C LEU A 214 -9.00 -3.90 33.13
N ALA A 215 -9.57 -5.09 33.29
CA ALA A 215 -10.98 -5.35 32.98
C ALA A 215 -11.93 -4.51 33.85
N LYS A 216 -11.65 -4.37 35.15
CA LYS A 216 -12.40 -3.48 36.04
C LYS A 216 -12.31 -2.02 35.60
N ARG A 217 -11.12 -1.55 35.18
CA ARG A 217 -10.93 -0.18 34.69
C ARG A 217 -11.71 0.07 33.39
N LEU A 218 -11.67 -0.85 32.44
CA LEU A 218 -12.45 -0.77 31.19
C LEU A 218 -13.96 -0.79 31.45
N SER A 219 -14.44 -1.64 32.35
CA SER A 219 -15.87 -1.67 32.70
C SER A 219 -16.35 -0.36 33.32
N LYS A 220 -15.55 0.25 34.22
CA LYS A 220 -15.81 1.59 34.77
C LYS A 220 -15.82 2.67 33.68
N ALA A 221 -14.86 2.63 32.76
CA ALA A 221 -14.79 3.56 31.64
C ALA A 221 -16.02 3.44 30.72
N GLN A 222 -16.49 2.21 30.43
CA GLN A 222 -17.74 1.98 29.70
C GLN A 222 -18.94 2.60 30.43
N ARG A 223 -19.06 2.43 31.76
CA ARG A 223 -20.19 3.03 32.53
C ARG A 223 -20.22 4.55 32.42
N GLN A 224 -19.06 5.18 32.53
CA GLN A 224 -18.94 6.64 32.41
C GLN A 224 -19.28 7.11 30.99
N TYR A 225 -18.82 6.39 29.97
CA TYR A 225 -19.13 6.70 28.58
C TYR A 225 -20.62 6.56 28.28
N GLU A 226 -21.26 5.49 28.76
CA GLU A 226 -22.70 5.27 28.62
C GLU A 226 -23.49 6.43 29.25
N ALA A 227 -23.16 6.79 30.50
CA ALA A 227 -23.81 7.89 31.20
C ALA A 227 -23.64 9.23 30.46
N ARG A 228 -22.41 9.53 29.98
CA ARG A 228 -22.11 10.77 29.24
C ARG A 228 -22.84 10.87 27.90
N ASN A 229 -23.11 9.75 27.23
CA ASN A 229 -23.72 9.69 25.90
C ASN A 229 -25.19 9.21 25.91
N GLY A 230 -25.81 9.10 27.09
CA GLY A 230 -27.20 8.71 27.25
C GLY A 230 -27.51 7.32 26.71
N PHE A 231 -26.60 6.36 26.89
CA PHE A 231 -26.89 4.94 26.73
C PHE A 231 -27.48 4.39 28.05
N PRO A 232 -28.40 3.41 28.00
CA PRO A 232 -28.76 2.62 29.17
C PRO A 232 -27.51 2.01 29.83
N ARG A 233 -27.52 1.89 31.16
CA ARG A 233 -26.47 1.15 31.88
C ARG A 233 -26.46 -0.30 31.40
N CYS A 234 -25.27 -0.81 31.12
CA CYS A 234 -25.04 -2.18 30.60
C CYS A 234 -25.54 -2.38 29.17
N SER A 235 -25.47 -1.31 28.37
CA SER A 235 -25.62 -1.42 26.92
C SER A 235 -24.46 -2.22 26.32
N PHE A 236 -23.24 -1.98 26.79
CA PHE A 236 -22.04 -2.72 26.42
C PHE A 236 -21.48 -3.43 27.65
N ASN A 237 -20.75 -4.52 27.46
CA ASN A 237 -20.23 -5.35 28.54
C ASN A 237 -18.71 -5.53 28.42
N THR A 238 -18.06 -5.78 29.56
CA THR A 238 -16.65 -6.18 29.62
C THR A 238 -16.55 -7.64 30.06
N PHE A 239 -15.72 -8.41 29.35
CA PHE A 239 -15.48 -9.82 29.59
C PHE A 239 -13.99 -10.06 29.83
N MET A 240 -13.67 -10.99 30.71
CA MET A 240 -12.34 -11.59 30.81
C MET A 240 -12.33 -12.96 30.14
N LEU A 241 -11.33 -13.21 29.31
CA LEU A 241 -11.11 -14.55 28.77
C LEU A 241 -10.69 -15.49 29.91
N SER A 242 -11.47 -16.55 30.15
CA SER A 242 -11.18 -17.53 31.22
C SER A 242 -10.09 -18.52 30.84
N ASP A 243 -10.01 -18.87 29.55
CA ASP A 243 -9.00 -19.81 29.05
C ASP A 243 -7.66 -19.12 28.81
N PRO A 244 -6.53 -19.79 29.09
CA PRO A 244 -5.22 -19.22 28.82
C PRO A 244 -4.98 -19.06 27.33
N PHE A 245 -4.17 -18.08 26.95
CA PHE A 245 -3.82 -17.83 25.54
C PHE A 245 -3.31 -19.10 24.82
N ASN A 246 -2.52 -19.94 25.48
CA ASN A 246 -2.01 -21.19 24.88
C ASN A 246 -3.14 -22.14 24.47
N HIS A 247 -4.25 -22.19 25.22
CA HIS A 247 -5.41 -22.99 24.87
C HIS A 247 -6.05 -22.47 23.59
N VAL A 248 -6.21 -21.15 23.45
CA VAL A 248 -6.70 -20.51 22.21
C VAL A 248 -5.76 -20.80 21.04
N GLN A 249 -4.45 -20.73 21.26
CA GLN A 249 -3.45 -21.01 20.21
C GLN A 249 -3.54 -22.45 19.70
N GLU A 250 -3.76 -23.42 20.58
CA GLU A 250 -3.84 -24.84 20.22
C GLU A 250 -5.18 -25.20 19.55
N HIS A 251 -6.30 -24.71 20.09
CA HIS A 251 -7.64 -25.14 19.68
C HIS A 251 -8.29 -24.20 18.64
N TYR A 252 -7.88 -22.93 18.61
CA TYR A 252 -8.43 -21.89 17.72
C TYR A 252 -7.32 -21.09 17.01
N PRO A 253 -6.40 -21.74 16.28
CA PRO A 253 -5.22 -21.08 15.68
C PRO A 253 -5.57 -20.01 14.64
N HIS A 254 -6.79 -20.02 14.09
CA HIS A 254 -7.28 -19.00 13.16
C HIS A 254 -7.60 -17.66 13.84
N LEU A 255 -7.69 -17.63 15.17
CA LEU A 255 -7.85 -16.41 15.97
C LEU A 255 -6.52 -15.82 16.41
N VAL A 256 -5.39 -16.51 16.19
CA VAL A 256 -4.07 -16.07 16.63
C VAL A 256 -3.33 -15.43 15.47
N ALA A 257 -3.03 -14.14 15.60
CA ALA A 257 -2.18 -13.42 14.65
C ALA A 257 -0.70 -13.67 14.92
N ILE A 258 -0.29 -13.60 16.20
CA ILE A 258 1.10 -13.81 16.64
C ILE A 258 1.11 -14.79 17.80
N ASP A 259 1.93 -15.83 17.68
CA ASP A 259 2.08 -16.86 18.70
C ASP A 259 2.78 -16.35 19.97
N SER A 260 2.88 -17.21 20.98
CA SER A 260 3.55 -16.89 22.25
C SER A 260 5.04 -16.56 22.13
N LYS A 261 5.69 -16.95 21.03
CA LYS A 261 7.12 -16.71 20.74
C LYS A 261 7.35 -15.46 19.90
N GLY A 262 6.30 -14.83 19.37
CA GLY A 262 6.40 -13.65 18.50
C GLY A 262 6.43 -13.98 17.01
N ALA A 263 6.17 -15.22 16.61
CA ALA A 263 6.08 -15.62 15.21
C ALA A 263 4.66 -15.42 14.66
N MET A 264 4.58 -14.99 13.40
CA MET A 264 3.32 -14.89 12.66
C MET A 264 2.81 -16.30 12.32
N MET A 265 1.54 -16.57 12.61
CA MET A 265 0.92 -17.88 12.32
C MET A 265 0.46 -18.04 10.86
N GLY A 266 0.39 -16.95 10.09
CA GLY A 266 -0.09 -16.94 8.70
C GLY A 266 -1.61 -17.03 8.52
N ASN A 267 -2.37 -17.30 9.58
CA ASN A 267 -3.83 -17.48 9.53
C ASN A 267 -4.62 -16.16 9.55
N VAL A 268 -4.01 -15.09 10.09
CA VAL A 268 -4.61 -13.76 10.16
C VAL A 268 -3.79 -12.84 9.27
N LEU A 269 -4.49 -12.10 8.40
CA LEU A 269 -3.86 -11.14 7.50
C LEU A 269 -3.09 -10.08 8.29
N ASP A 270 -1.80 -9.95 7.99
CA ASP A 270 -0.94 -8.87 8.45
C ASP A 270 -0.66 -7.94 7.26
N PHE A 271 -0.99 -6.66 7.40
CA PHE A 271 -0.93 -5.70 6.30
C PHE A 271 0.50 -5.44 5.84
N SER A 272 1.47 -5.35 6.77
CA SER A 272 2.87 -5.09 6.44
C SER A 272 3.53 -6.28 5.75
N TYR A 273 3.25 -7.49 6.23
CA TYR A 273 3.67 -8.72 5.57
C TYR A 273 3.07 -8.82 4.17
N TRP A 274 1.75 -8.61 4.04
CA TRP A 274 1.06 -8.78 2.77
C TRP A 274 1.45 -7.72 1.73
N GLU A 275 1.64 -6.47 2.13
CA GLU A 275 2.22 -5.43 1.25
C GLU A 275 3.59 -5.87 0.74
N ARG A 276 4.49 -6.29 1.64
CA ARG A 276 5.84 -6.72 1.27
C ARG A 276 5.84 -7.96 0.37
N TYR A 277 4.95 -8.92 0.65
CA TYR A 277 4.72 -10.09 -0.19
C TYR A 277 4.28 -9.67 -1.60
N GLU A 278 3.28 -8.80 -1.72
CA GLU A 278 2.80 -8.29 -3.00
C GLU A 278 3.87 -7.49 -3.76
N MET A 279 4.70 -6.71 -3.05
CA MET A 279 5.86 -6.03 -3.64
C MET A 279 6.85 -7.04 -4.21
N CYS A 280 7.25 -8.06 -3.45
CA CYS A 280 8.16 -9.11 -3.91
C CYS A 280 7.59 -9.90 -5.10
N VAL A 281 6.29 -10.21 -5.10
CA VAL A 281 5.62 -10.90 -6.22
C VAL A 281 5.64 -10.02 -7.47
N MET A 282 5.32 -8.74 -7.33
CA MET A 282 5.31 -7.78 -8.44
C MET A 282 6.73 -7.55 -9.00
N SER A 283 7.74 -7.42 -8.13
CA SER A 283 9.11 -7.08 -8.54
C SER A 283 9.99 -8.30 -8.78
N LYS A 284 9.45 -9.53 -8.64
CA LYS A 284 10.17 -10.81 -8.75
C LYS A 284 11.26 -10.76 -9.80
N ALA A 285 12.46 -11.24 -9.44
CA ALA A 285 13.63 -11.15 -10.29
C ALA A 285 13.35 -11.67 -11.71
N SER A 286 13.51 -10.80 -12.70
CA SER A 286 13.27 -11.13 -14.10
C SER A 286 14.32 -10.46 -14.98
N GLU A 287 14.62 -11.11 -16.10
CA GLU A 287 15.68 -10.70 -17.01
C GLU A 287 15.28 -9.43 -17.79
N ILE A 288 16.09 -8.37 -17.68
CA ILE A 288 15.90 -7.12 -18.42
C ILE A 288 16.72 -7.10 -19.70
N SER A 289 17.94 -7.65 -19.68
CA SER A 289 18.77 -7.93 -20.87
C SER A 289 19.55 -9.23 -20.61
N SER A 290 20.20 -9.76 -21.64
CA SER A 290 20.91 -11.05 -21.60
C SER A 290 21.80 -11.19 -20.35
N ASN A 291 21.48 -12.16 -19.50
CA ASN A 291 22.10 -12.49 -18.21
C ASN A 291 22.02 -11.42 -17.11
N VAL A 292 21.20 -10.37 -17.27
CA VAL A 292 21.02 -9.31 -16.28
C VAL A 292 19.58 -9.20 -15.83
N PHE A 293 19.39 -9.31 -14.53
CA PHE A 293 18.11 -9.39 -13.85
C PHE A 293 17.91 -8.17 -12.97
N LEU A 294 16.64 -7.77 -12.83
CA LEU A 294 16.20 -6.73 -11.90
C LEU A 294 15.20 -7.37 -10.94
N GLY A 295 15.33 -7.15 -9.64
CA GLY A 295 14.40 -7.74 -8.68
C GLY A 295 14.64 -7.34 -7.22
N PRO A 296 13.83 -7.86 -6.28
CA PRO A 296 13.99 -7.58 -4.86
C PRO A 296 15.22 -8.29 -4.30
N THR A 297 15.72 -7.80 -3.17
CA THR A 297 16.70 -8.52 -2.37
C THR A 297 16.14 -9.91 -2.03
N PRO A 298 16.85 -11.00 -2.35
CA PRO A 298 16.39 -12.36 -2.08
C PRO A 298 16.04 -12.56 -0.59
N ASP A 299 14.78 -12.89 -0.31
CA ASP A 299 14.27 -13.12 1.04
C ASP A 299 13.53 -14.48 1.09
N PRO A 300 14.16 -15.55 1.62
CA PRO A 300 13.55 -16.87 1.71
C PRO A 300 12.28 -16.94 2.54
N ALA A 301 12.01 -15.94 3.39
CA ALA A 301 10.77 -15.88 4.18
C ALA A 301 9.56 -15.44 3.33
N LEU A 302 9.79 -14.78 2.21
CA LEU A 302 8.75 -14.31 1.28
C LEU A 302 8.69 -15.14 0.00
N ASP A 303 9.84 -15.55 -0.53
CA ASP A 303 9.95 -16.42 -1.70
C ASP A 303 10.97 -17.55 -1.44
N PRO A 304 10.53 -18.74 -1.00
CA PRO A 304 11.42 -19.87 -0.79
C PRO A 304 12.19 -20.29 -2.06
N SER A 305 11.67 -19.98 -3.26
CA SER A 305 12.33 -20.31 -4.53
C SER A 305 13.51 -19.40 -4.86
N CYS A 306 13.73 -18.31 -4.11
CA CYS A 306 14.88 -17.44 -4.33
C CYS A 306 16.22 -18.15 -4.08
N CYS A 307 16.22 -19.21 -3.26
CA CYS A 307 17.39 -20.06 -3.01
C CYS A 307 17.84 -20.83 -4.26
N ASP A 308 16.93 -21.10 -5.20
CA ASP A 308 17.23 -21.81 -6.45
C ASP A 308 17.80 -20.87 -7.53
N GLN A 309 17.64 -19.55 -7.36
CA GLN A 309 18.15 -18.54 -8.27
C GLN A 309 19.62 -18.25 -7.97
N VAL A 310 20.51 -18.93 -8.68
CA VAL A 310 21.96 -18.73 -8.55
C VAL A 310 22.42 -17.56 -9.43
N PHE A 311 22.73 -16.42 -8.80
CA PHE A 311 23.41 -15.28 -9.43
C PHE A 311 24.92 -15.33 -9.16
N ASP A 312 25.72 -14.87 -10.11
CA ASP A 312 27.17 -14.74 -9.94
C ASP A 312 27.54 -13.42 -9.24
N VAL A 313 26.75 -12.37 -9.47
CA VAL A 313 26.94 -11.01 -8.95
C VAL A 313 25.60 -10.46 -8.46
N LEU A 314 25.63 -9.84 -7.28
CA LEU A 314 24.55 -9.06 -6.69
C LEU A 314 24.99 -7.59 -6.62
N ILE A 315 24.21 -6.70 -7.21
CA ILE A 315 24.41 -5.26 -7.14
C ILE A 315 23.29 -4.67 -6.30
N GLU A 316 23.59 -4.27 -5.06
CA GLU A 316 22.63 -3.65 -4.15
C GLU A 316 22.58 -2.14 -4.42
N ALA A 317 21.42 -1.64 -4.82
CA ALA A 317 21.19 -0.20 -4.94
C ALA A 317 20.80 0.37 -3.57
N SER A 318 21.52 1.37 -3.07
CA SER A 318 21.28 1.97 -1.74
C SER A 318 21.68 3.43 -1.66
N ASP A 319 20.94 4.21 -0.85
CA ASP A 319 21.23 5.62 -0.53
C ASP A 319 22.63 5.85 0.08
N MET A 320 23.21 4.84 0.72
CA MET A 320 24.53 4.94 1.36
C MET A 320 25.70 4.61 0.43
N ALA A 321 25.42 4.16 -0.79
CA ALA A 321 26.45 3.71 -1.72
C ALA A 321 27.07 4.88 -2.50
N HIS A 322 28.30 4.66 -2.96
CA HIS A 322 29.00 5.55 -3.88
C HIS A 322 29.14 4.88 -5.25
N VAL A 323 29.25 5.68 -6.31
CA VAL A 323 29.48 5.13 -7.66
C VAL A 323 30.83 4.38 -7.66
N PRO A 324 30.88 3.11 -8.08
CA PRO A 324 32.12 2.34 -8.12
C PRO A 324 33.15 2.96 -9.07
N ASP A 325 34.40 3.06 -8.61
CA ASP A 325 35.52 3.49 -9.45
C ASP A 325 36.10 2.31 -10.27
N PRO A 326 36.84 2.58 -11.37
CA PRO A 326 37.43 1.52 -12.19
C PRO A 326 38.34 0.55 -11.42
N PRO A 327 39.18 0.99 -10.45
CA PRO A 327 39.93 0.08 -9.59
C PRO A 327 39.06 -0.90 -8.81
N THR A 328 37.92 -0.45 -8.26
CA THR A 328 36.96 -1.31 -7.56
C THR A 328 36.36 -2.34 -8.50
N LEU A 329 35.89 -1.92 -9.68
CA LEU A 329 35.32 -2.82 -10.69
C LEU A 329 36.33 -3.88 -11.16
N HIS A 330 37.60 -3.50 -11.32
CA HIS A 330 38.68 -4.42 -11.68
C HIS A 330 38.98 -5.43 -10.56
N LYS A 331 39.04 -4.96 -9.31
CA LYS A 331 39.19 -5.84 -8.14
C LYS A 331 38.06 -6.87 -8.05
N VAL A 332 36.83 -6.43 -8.29
CA VAL A 332 35.62 -7.27 -8.30
C VAL A 332 35.68 -8.32 -9.42
N ARG A 333 36.15 -7.95 -10.63
CA ARG A 333 36.42 -8.90 -11.73
C ARG A 333 37.46 -9.95 -11.37
N ASN A 334 38.61 -9.54 -10.82
CA ASN A 334 39.68 -10.48 -10.43
C ASN A 334 39.22 -11.46 -9.34
N MET A 335 38.23 -11.09 -8.52
CA MET A 335 37.63 -11.99 -7.53
C MET A 335 36.64 -12.99 -8.16
N LEU A 336 35.99 -12.64 -9.28
CA LEU A 336 35.09 -13.54 -10.03
C LEU A 336 35.82 -14.68 -10.74
N GLU A 337 37.10 -14.50 -11.05
CA GLU A 337 37.95 -15.49 -11.75
C GLU A 337 38.54 -16.55 -10.82
N LYS A 338 38.46 -16.36 -9.49
CA LYS A 338 38.97 -17.33 -8.51
C LYS A 338 38.05 -18.55 -8.43
N GLN A 339 38.63 -19.75 -8.61
CA GLN A 339 37.88 -21.01 -8.69
C GLN A 339 37.22 -21.47 -7.37
N ASP A 340 37.66 -21.00 -6.19
CA ASP A 340 37.24 -21.53 -4.88
C ASP A 340 36.16 -20.68 -4.17
N ARG A 341 35.22 -20.09 -4.93
CA ARG A 341 34.26 -19.12 -4.37
C ARG A 341 33.00 -19.79 -3.79
N ARG A 342 32.67 -19.46 -2.54
CA ARG A 342 31.39 -19.81 -1.89
C ARG A 342 30.43 -18.61 -1.92
N GLY A 343 29.57 -18.53 -2.93
CA GLY A 343 28.46 -17.57 -3.02
C GLY A 343 28.63 -16.48 -4.09
N PRO A 344 27.62 -15.61 -4.27
CA PRO A 344 27.68 -14.48 -5.20
C PRO A 344 28.62 -13.37 -4.70
N LEU A 345 29.16 -12.58 -5.64
CA LEU A 345 29.90 -11.37 -5.28
C LEU A 345 28.94 -10.20 -5.07
N GLN A 346 29.18 -9.38 -4.05
CA GLN A 346 28.38 -8.20 -3.76
C GLN A 346 29.11 -6.93 -4.21
N LEU A 347 28.35 -6.01 -4.78
CA LEU A 347 28.74 -4.66 -5.16
C LEU A 347 27.60 -3.73 -4.77
N ASP A 348 27.93 -2.53 -4.31
CA ASP A 348 26.92 -1.51 -4.02
C ASP A 348 26.89 -0.46 -5.13
N PHE A 349 25.73 0.11 -5.40
CA PHE A 349 25.55 1.21 -6.35
C PHE A 349 24.60 2.26 -5.76
N PRO A 350 24.76 3.57 -6.04
CA PRO A 350 23.85 4.59 -5.55
C PRO A 350 22.40 4.35 -5.96
N SER A 351 21.48 4.64 -5.05
CA SER A 351 20.04 4.57 -5.33
C SER A 351 19.59 5.55 -6.42
N SER A 352 18.45 5.24 -7.02
CA SER A 352 17.70 6.16 -7.89
C SER A 352 17.47 7.50 -7.18
N GLY A 353 17.64 8.61 -7.92
CA GLY A 353 17.51 9.95 -7.39
C GLY A 353 18.78 10.51 -6.70
N SER A 354 19.79 9.67 -6.42
CA SER A 354 21.03 10.11 -5.74
C SER A 354 22.04 10.79 -6.65
N ILE A 355 22.13 10.38 -7.92
CA ILE A 355 23.04 11.02 -8.89
C ILE A 355 22.34 12.21 -9.52
N MET A 356 22.91 13.40 -9.34
CA MET A 356 22.32 14.63 -9.86
C MET A 356 22.74 14.86 -11.32
N PRO A 357 21.88 15.51 -12.13
CA PRO A 357 22.26 15.94 -13.48
C PRO A 357 23.55 16.76 -13.44
N PRO A 358 24.53 16.49 -14.33
CA PRO A 358 25.84 17.11 -14.27
C PRO A 358 25.73 18.63 -14.43
N SER A 359 26.11 19.36 -13.38
CA SER A 359 26.30 20.80 -13.46
C SER A 359 27.73 21.14 -13.90
N TRP A 360 28.74 20.43 -13.38
CA TRP A 360 30.17 20.66 -13.68
C TRP A 360 31.08 19.41 -13.51
N SER A 361 30.71 18.41 -12.68
CA SER A 361 31.48 17.18 -12.47
C SER A 361 30.93 16.02 -13.30
N HIS A 362 31.80 15.32 -14.02
CA HIS A 362 31.45 14.14 -14.82
C HIS A 362 31.74 12.81 -14.13
N ALA A 363 32.39 12.81 -12.95
CA ALA A 363 32.90 11.58 -12.32
C ALA A 363 31.80 10.54 -12.01
N GLU A 364 30.65 10.97 -11.49
CA GLU A 364 29.53 10.06 -11.17
C GLU A 364 28.87 9.51 -12.45
N VAL A 365 28.79 10.34 -13.50
CA VAL A 365 28.30 9.92 -14.82
C VAL A 365 29.26 8.92 -15.45
N ASP A 366 30.57 9.18 -15.37
CA ASP A 366 31.60 8.29 -15.91
C ASP A 366 31.60 6.95 -15.17
N GLY A 367 31.47 6.97 -13.84
CA GLY A 367 31.34 5.74 -13.05
C GLY A 367 30.03 4.97 -13.31
N LEU A 368 28.91 5.64 -13.56
CA LEU A 368 27.66 4.99 -14.02
C LEU A 368 27.88 4.31 -15.37
N MET A 369 28.55 4.98 -16.31
CA MET A 369 28.88 4.44 -17.63
C MET A 369 29.83 3.24 -17.54
N ASP A 370 30.88 3.34 -16.73
CA ASP A 370 31.84 2.27 -16.49
C ASP A 370 31.17 1.07 -15.82
N THR A 371 30.23 1.31 -14.90
CA THR A 371 29.42 0.26 -14.28
C THR A 371 28.55 -0.45 -15.32
N CYS A 372 27.84 0.29 -16.19
CA CYS A 372 27.01 -0.30 -17.25
C CYS A 372 27.85 -1.16 -18.21
N LYS A 373 29.00 -0.64 -18.64
CA LYS A 373 29.95 -1.36 -19.48
C LYS A 373 30.48 -2.62 -18.78
N TRP A 374 30.88 -2.51 -17.52
CA TRP A 374 31.40 -3.62 -16.73
C TRP A 374 30.36 -4.74 -16.56
N ILE A 375 29.10 -4.40 -16.28
CA ILE A 375 27.99 -5.36 -16.22
C ILE A 375 27.83 -6.06 -17.58
N TYR A 376 27.81 -5.30 -18.67
CA TYR A 376 27.63 -5.86 -20.01
C TYR A 376 28.77 -6.82 -20.41
N GLU A 377 30.02 -6.47 -20.08
CA GLU A 377 31.20 -7.32 -20.32
C GLU A 377 31.09 -8.67 -19.59
N LEU A 378 30.65 -8.66 -18.33
CA LEU A 378 30.44 -9.89 -17.55
C LEU A 378 29.30 -10.73 -18.10
N ALA A 379 28.21 -10.09 -18.52
CA ALA A 379 26.99 -10.75 -18.97
C ALA A 379 27.09 -11.27 -20.42
N ASN A 380 27.91 -10.65 -21.27
CA ASN A 380 27.95 -10.90 -22.73
C ASN A 380 29.39 -11.01 -23.30
N PRO A 381 30.29 -11.85 -22.74
CA PRO A 381 31.68 -11.95 -23.18
C PRO A 381 31.84 -12.37 -24.66
N LEU A 382 30.91 -13.20 -25.16
CA LEU A 382 30.93 -13.68 -26.54
C LEU A 382 30.54 -12.62 -27.58
N GLU A 383 29.61 -11.73 -27.26
CA GLU A 383 29.19 -10.65 -28.18
C GLU A 383 30.33 -9.66 -28.41
N LEU A 384 31.09 -9.33 -27.35
CA LEU A 384 32.24 -8.45 -27.43
C LEU A 384 33.37 -9.03 -28.29
N ARG A 385 33.66 -10.34 -28.17
CA ARG A 385 34.63 -11.02 -29.04
C ARG A 385 34.20 -10.95 -30.51
N ARG A 386 32.91 -11.10 -30.82
CA ARG A 386 32.38 -10.96 -32.20
C ARG A 386 32.51 -9.54 -32.73
N CYS A 387 32.20 -8.52 -31.92
CA CYS A 387 32.37 -7.12 -32.31
C CYS A 387 33.85 -6.74 -32.51
N LYS A 388 34.77 -7.25 -31.67
CA LYS A 388 36.22 -7.09 -31.87
C LYS A 388 36.69 -7.73 -33.18
N ARG A 389 36.25 -8.97 -33.48
CA ARG A 389 36.54 -9.66 -34.75
C ARG A 389 36.04 -8.90 -35.98
N LYS A 390 34.82 -8.37 -35.95
CA LYS A 390 34.30 -7.54 -37.06
C LYS A 390 35.09 -6.24 -37.28
N LYS A 391 35.67 -5.66 -36.23
CA LYS A 391 36.57 -4.49 -36.36
C LYS A 391 37.99 -4.87 -36.82
N SER A 392 38.41 -6.12 -36.61
CA SER A 392 39.74 -6.62 -36.98
C SER A 392 39.78 -7.34 -38.32
N GLU A 393 38.68 -7.47 -39.08
CA GLU A 393 38.72 -7.99 -40.46
C GLU A 393 39.54 -7.10 -41.44
N THR A 394 40.14 -6.01 -40.97
CA THR A 394 41.17 -5.24 -41.67
C THR A 394 42.62 -5.63 -41.37
N ASP A 395 42.89 -6.48 -40.37
CA ASP A 395 44.24 -6.99 -40.07
C ASP A 395 44.21 -8.48 -39.71
N ASP A 396 44.92 -9.27 -40.52
CA ASP A 396 45.15 -10.71 -40.35
C ASP A 396 45.96 -10.97 -39.06
N GLU A 397 45.31 -11.43 -37.98
CA GLU A 397 46.03 -12.05 -36.85
C GLU A 397 45.38 -13.34 -36.33
N ALA A 398 46.27 -14.21 -35.85
CA ALA A 398 46.08 -15.63 -35.59
C ALA A 398 45.05 -15.97 -34.51
N ILE A 399 44.45 -17.17 -34.65
CA ILE A 399 43.47 -17.73 -33.73
C ILE A 399 44.21 -18.29 -32.50
N GLU A 400 44.29 -17.51 -31.42
CA GLU A 400 44.65 -18.05 -30.10
C GLU A 400 43.43 -18.75 -29.47
N LEU A 401 43.64 -19.99 -29.01
CA LEU A 401 42.69 -20.77 -28.21
C LEU A 401 42.72 -20.28 -26.75
N GLU A 402 42.13 -19.12 -26.50
CA GLU A 402 41.91 -18.62 -25.14
C GLU A 402 40.61 -19.19 -24.55
N ASP A 403 40.66 -19.58 -23.27
CA ASP A 403 39.53 -20.11 -22.50
C ASP A 403 38.24 -19.31 -22.74
N ILE A 404 37.13 -20.03 -22.95
CA ILE A 404 35.82 -19.42 -23.20
C ILE A 404 35.34 -18.81 -21.88
N GLU A 405 35.44 -17.48 -21.74
CA GLU A 405 34.86 -16.75 -20.63
C GLU A 405 33.36 -17.04 -20.52
N LYS A 406 32.95 -17.63 -19.39
CA LYS A 406 31.57 -18.00 -19.13
C LYS A 406 30.73 -16.75 -18.84
N PRO A 407 29.58 -16.55 -19.53
CA PRO A 407 28.63 -15.48 -19.21
C PRO A 407 28.19 -15.54 -17.75
N ARG A 408 28.12 -14.38 -17.10
CA ARG A 408 27.77 -14.25 -15.68
C ARG A 408 26.37 -13.71 -15.49
N LYS A 409 25.62 -14.29 -14.56
CA LYS A 409 24.29 -13.80 -14.16
C LYS A 409 24.43 -12.71 -13.12
N VAL A 410 23.90 -11.53 -13.43
CA VAL A 410 23.92 -10.35 -12.55
C VAL A 410 22.50 -10.03 -12.09
N LEU A 411 22.30 -9.84 -10.78
CA LEU A 411 21.06 -9.29 -10.24
C LEU A 411 21.32 -7.87 -9.72
N ILE A 412 20.60 -6.90 -10.26
CA ILE A 412 20.47 -5.55 -9.69
C ILE A 412 19.27 -5.59 -8.74
N HIS A 413 19.48 -5.29 -7.46
CA HIS A 413 18.42 -5.40 -6.46
C HIS A 413 18.40 -4.28 -5.41
N CYS A 414 17.23 -4.12 -4.81
CA CYS A 414 17.00 -3.37 -3.59
C CYS A 414 15.89 -4.06 -2.79
N THR A 415 15.57 -3.56 -1.59
CA THR A 415 14.62 -4.24 -0.69
C THR A 415 13.27 -4.59 -1.32
N ASP A 416 12.71 -3.67 -2.11
CA ASP A 416 11.46 -3.86 -2.85
C ASP A 416 11.64 -4.22 -4.33
N GLY A 417 12.87 -4.13 -4.85
CA GLY A 417 13.25 -4.47 -6.22
C GLY A 417 12.91 -3.43 -7.29
N TYR A 418 12.51 -2.22 -6.91
CA TYR A 418 12.23 -1.17 -7.88
C TYR A 418 12.57 0.26 -7.45
N THR A 419 12.50 0.62 -6.16
CA THR A 419 12.64 2.03 -5.74
C THR A 419 14.06 2.53 -5.96
N GLU A 420 15.05 1.81 -5.42
CA GLU A 420 16.46 2.25 -5.47
C GLU A 420 17.14 1.81 -6.78
N THR A 421 16.64 0.78 -7.45
CA THR A 421 17.31 0.18 -8.62
C THR A 421 17.02 0.86 -9.95
N SER A 422 16.06 1.77 -10.02
CA SER A 422 15.51 2.28 -11.29
C SER A 422 16.56 2.98 -12.16
N LEU A 423 17.37 3.88 -11.59
CA LEU A 423 18.42 4.58 -12.32
C LEU A 423 19.39 3.62 -13.02
N LEU A 424 20.02 2.71 -12.28
CA LEU A 424 20.99 1.76 -12.85
C LEU A 424 20.31 0.78 -13.82
N GLY A 425 19.13 0.26 -13.47
CA GLY A 425 18.40 -0.68 -14.30
C GLY A 425 18.05 -0.09 -15.67
N ILE A 426 17.59 1.17 -15.70
CA ILE A 426 17.25 1.84 -16.95
C ILE A 426 18.50 2.26 -17.73
N ALA A 427 19.51 2.83 -17.07
CA ALA A 427 20.77 3.20 -17.71
C ALA A 427 21.45 1.99 -18.37
N TYR A 428 21.48 0.86 -17.66
CA TYR A 428 22.01 -0.39 -18.18
C TYR A 428 21.18 -0.90 -19.37
N PHE A 429 19.86 -0.84 -19.31
CA PHE A 429 19.01 -1.28 -20.42
C PHE A 429 19.19 -0.40 -21.66
N MET A 430 19.30 0.93 -21.49
CA MET A 430 19.66 1.86 -22.57
C MET A 430 21.01 1.48 -23.20
N TYR A 431 22.01 1.21 -22.36
CA TYR A 431 23.35 0.84 -22.81
C TYR A 431 23.36 -0.51 -23.54
N ALA A 432 22.77 -1.54 -22.95
CA ALA A 432 22.81 -2.92 -23.45
C ALA A 432 22.02 -3.08 -24.75
N GLU A 433 20.86 -2.42 -24.88
CA GLU A 433 19.99 -2.52 -26.05
C GLU A 433 20.21 -1.39 -27.08
N GLY A 434 21.00 -0.37 -26.75
CA GLY A 434 21.27 0.77 -27.64
C GLY A 434 20.03 1.63 -27.88
N LEU A 435 19.23 1.86 -26.84
CA LEU A 435 17.94 2.55 -26.91
C LEU A 435 18.00 3.95 -26.26
N PRO A 436 17.33 4.97 -26.86
CA PRO A 436 17.15 6.25 -26.19
C PRO A 436 16.26 6.10 -24.96
N ALA A 437 16.32 7.09 -24.06
CA ALA A 437 15.66 7.01 -22.74
C ALA A 437 14.16 6.70 -22.85
N HIS A 438 13.42 7.40 -23.72
CA HIS A 438 11.97 7.20 -23.87
C HIS A 438 11.62 5.76 -24.31
N GLU A 439 12.38 5.18 -25.24
CA GLU A 439 12.16 3.79 -25.64
C GLU A 439 12.53 2.81 -24.53
N ALA A 440 13.63 3.05 -23.80
CA ALA A 440 14.02 2.20 -22.67
C ALA A 440 12.93 2.15 -21.59
N TRP A 441 12.34 3.30 -21.23
CA TRP A 441 11.20 3.38 -20.30
C TRP A 441 10.03 2.50 -20.78
N VAL A 442 9.60 2.67 -22.04
CA VAL A 442 8.42 1.98 -22.58
C VAL A 442 8.69 0.48 -22.73
N ARG A 443 9.84 0.08 -23.29
CA ARG A 443 10.16 -1.34 -23.52
C ARG A 443 10.42 -2.11 -22.22
N LEU A 444 11.05 -1.49 -21.22
CA LEU A 444 11.14 -2.12 -19.88
C LEU A 444 9.76 -2.39 -19.30
N HIS A 445 8.88 -1.39 -19.36
CA HIS A 445 7.56 -1.49 -18.78
C HIS A 445 6.62 -2.41 -19.56
N ARG A 446 6.56 -2.27 -20.88
CA ARG A 446 5.64 -3.02 -21.76
C ARG A 446 6.19 -4.39 -22.13
N ASP A 447 7.38 -4.44 -22.69
CA ASP A 447 7.92 -5.65 -23.31
C ASP A 447 8.56 -6.58 -22.26
N LYS A 448 9.26 -6.00 -21.27
CA LYS A 448 9.85 -6.75 -20.15
C LYS A 448 8.92 -6.91 -18.96
N GLY A 449 7.76 -6.25 -18.96
CA GLY A 449 6.80 -6.29 -17.86
C GLY A 449 7.31 -5.73 -16.54
N ARG A 450 8.40 -4.93 -16.56
CA ARG A 450 9.04 -4.39 -15.35
C ARG A 450 8.39 -3.09 -14.93
N ASN A 451 7.81 -3.09 -13.74
CA ASN A 451 7.52 -1.83 -13.06
C ASN A 451 8.80 -1.27 -12.44
N PHE A 452 8.93 0.05 -12.45
CA PHE A 452 10.06 0.77 -11.87
C PHE A 452 9.57 2.15 -11.38
N PHE A 453 10.32 2.74 -10.45
CA PHE A 453 10.05 4.07 -9.89
C PHE A 453 11.29 4.96 -10.09
N ALA A 454 11.20 5.88 -11.04
CA ALA A 454 12.27 6.83 -11.31
C ALA A 454 11.87 8.21 -10.80
N TYR A 455 12.85 8.95 -10.28
CA TYR A 455 12.70 10.32 -9.82
C TYR A 455 12.77 11.30 -11.02
N PRO A 456 12.25 12.52 -10.89
CA PRO A 456 12.44 13.57 -11.90
C PRO A 456 13.92 13.84 -12.23
N SER A 457 14.81 13.72 -11.23
CA SER A 457 16.26 13.85 -11.41
C SER A 457 16.82 12.74 -12.29
N ASP A 458 16.34 11.50 -12.18
CA ASP A 458 16.77 10.38 -13.02
C ASP A 458 16.38 10.59 -14.49
N VAL A 459 15.15 11.04 -14.75
CA VAL A 459 14.69 11.37 -16.11
C VAL A 459 15.56 12.48 -16.70
N THR A 460 15.82 13.53 -15.92
CA THR A 460 16.66 14.65 -16.35
C THR A 460 18.08 14.20 -16.65
N LEU A 461 18.69 13.44 -15.74
CA LEU A 461 20.05 12.91 -15.88
C LEU A 461 20.17 12.03 -17.12
N LEU A 462 19.32 10.99 -17.24
CA LEU A 462 19.39 10.03 -18.34
C LEU A 462 19.10 10.67 -19.70
N THR A 463 18.21 11.67 -19.74
CA THR A 463 17.96 12.44 -20.98
C THR A 463 19.17 13.28 -21.38
N GLN A 464 19.90 13.86 -20.43
CA GLN A 464 21.10 14.66 -20.70
C GLN A 464 22.29 13.80 -21.16
N ILE A 465 22.47 12.62 -20.55
CA ILE A 465 23.62 11.75 -20.85
C ILE A 465 23.31 10.69 -21.92
N GLN A 466 22.09 10.64 -22.47
CA GLN A 466 21.68 9.60 -23.42
C GLN A 466 22.61 9.48 -24.64
N SER A 467 23.12 10.60 -25.17
CA SER A 467 24.02 10.59 -26.32
C SER A 467 25.33 9.85 -26.00
N ARG A 468 25.87 10.05 -24.80
CA ARG A 468 27.05 9.34 -24.29
C ARG A 468 26.75 7.86 -24.08
N ILE A 469 25.60 7.52 -23.51
CA ILE A 469 25.15 6.13 -23.33
C ILE A 469 25.11 5.40 -24.68
N LEU A 470 24.44 6.00 -25.65
CA LEU A 470 24.25 5.42 -26.99
C LEU A 470 25.57 5.29 -27.75
N GLN A 471 26.44 6.31 -27.73
CA GLN A 471 27.77 6.23 -28.36
C GLN A 471 28.65 5.11 -27.77
N SER A 472 28.48 4.82 -26.48
CA SER A 472 29.25 3.77 -25.80
C SER A 472 28.62 2.39 -25.92
N SER A 473 27.38 2.31 -26.39
CA SER A 473 26.62 1.07 -26.51
C SER A 473 27.21 0.16 -27.59
N PRO A 474 27.33 -1.15 -27.32
CA PRO A 474 27.79 -2.13 -28.31
C PRO A 474 26.74 -2.43 -29.40
N ARG A 475 25.46 -2.06 -29.18
CA ARG A 475 24.34 -2.33 -30.12
C ARG A 475 23.87 -1.11 -30.90
N PHE A 476 24.26 0.09 -30.50
CA PHE A 476 23.85 1.32 -31.20
C PHE A 476 24.61 1.50 -32.52
N GLN A 477 23.88 1.64 -33.62
CA GLN A 477 24.43 1.83 -34.98
C GLN A 477 24.04 3.19 -35.60
N GLY A 478 23.30 4.03 -34.86
CA GLY A 478 22.78 5.31 -35.35
C GLY A 478 23.74 6.48 -35.17
N SER A 479 23.33 7.65 -35.68
CA SER A 479 24.00 8.92 -35.37
C SER A 479 23.49 9.47 -34.03
N PRO A 480 24.37 9.78 -33.06
CA PRO A 480 23.97 10.33 -31.77
C PRO A 480 23.42 11.76 -31.85
N PHE A 481 23.53 12.40 -33.02
CA PHE A 481 23.04 13.76 -33.28
C PHE A 481 21.57 13.80 -33.73
N HIS A 482 20.97 12.64 -34.06
CA HIS A 482 19.60 12.53 -34.53
C HIS A 482 18.80 11.56 -33.66
N ILE A 483 18.70 11.86 -32.36
CA ILE A 483 17.82 11.12 -31.45
C ILE A 483 16.44 11.78 -31.50
N SER A 484 15.41 10.99 -31.83
CA SER A 484 14.03 11.49 -31.82
C SER A 484 13.65 11.93 -30.40
N GLU A 485 13.22 13.17 -30.26
CA GLU A 485 12.68 13.68 -28.99
C GLU A 485 11.23 13.21 -28.83
N SER A 486 10.96 12.48 -27.75
CA SER A 486 9.59 12.15 -27.35
C SER A 486 8.93 13.37 -26.70
N ARG A 487 7.68 13.71 -27.06
CA ARG A 487 6.96 14.83 -26.41
C ARG A 487 6.43 14.42 -25.04
N TRP A 488 6.30 13.12 -24.77
CA TRP A 488 5.73 12.60 -23.55
C TRP A 488 6.70 12.52 -22.36
N LEU A 489 7.97 12.18 -22.57
CA LEU A 489 8.94 11.95 -21.47
C LEU A 489 9.22 13.21 -20.63
N PRO A 490 9.35 14.42 -21.20
CA PRO A 490 9.51 15.64 -20.40
C PRO A 490 8.28 16.00 -19.56
N ARG A 491 7.12 15.39 -19.83
CA ARG A 491 5.84 15.67 -19.16
C ARG A 491 5.53 14.70 -18.01
N ILE A 492 6.41 13.73 -17.73
CA ILE A 492 6.27 12.84 -16.57
C ILE A 492 7.07 13.36 -15.37
N ASP A 493 6.59 13.11 -14.17
CA ASP A 493 7.27 13.41 -12.90
C ASP A 493 8.25 12.31 -12.49
N GLY A 494 8.85 11.64 -13.47
CA GLY A 494 9.76 10.51 -13.26
C GLY A 494 9.13 9.15 -13.54
N SER A 495 7.86 8.96 -13.15
CA SER A 495 7.25 7.64 -13.12
C SER A 495 6.01 7.51 -14.00
N LEU A 496 5.81 6.31 -14.57
CA LEU A 496 4.65 5.96 -15.38
C LEU A 496 3.38 5.84 -14.50
N PRO A 497 2.16 5.87 -15.07
CA PRO A 497 0.99 5.36 -14.37
C PRO A 497 1.24 3.91 -13.93
N SER A 498 0.77 3.57 -12.73
CA SER A 498 1.05 2.28 -12.11
C SER A 498 0.19 1.19 -12.72
N ARG A 499 0.81 0.14 -13.27
CA ARG A 499 0.09 -1.03 -13.78
C ARG A 499 -0.42 -1.86 -12.59
N ILE A 500 -1.72 -1.81 -12.33
CA ILE A 500 -2.35 -2.56 -11.24
C ILE A 500 -2.73 -3.97 -11.71
N LEU A 501 -3.37 -4.05 -12.87
CA LEU A 501 -3.66 -5.30 -13.60
C LEU A 501 -3.15 -5.14 -15.04
N PRO A 502 -2.98 -6.22 -15.82
CA PRO A 502 -2.48 -6.15 -17.19
C PRO A 502 -3.24 -5.15 -18.09
N TYR A 503 -4.54 -4.96 -17.81
CA TYR A 503 -5.46 -4.09 -18.56
C TYR A 503 -5.88 -2.82 -17.78
N MET A 504 -5.34 -2.56 -16.59
CA MET A 504 -5.77 -1.44 -15.74
C MET A 504 -4.59 -0.71 -15.12
N TYR A 505 -4.54 0.59 -15.36
CA TYR A 505 -3.56 1.52 -14.82
C TYR A 505 -4.18 2.47 -13.81
N LEU A 506 -3.44 2.77 -12.74
CA LEU A 506 -3.77 3.82 -11.77
C LEU A 506 -2.83 5.01 -11.96
N GLY A 507 -3.38 6.17 -12.27
CA GLY A 507 -2.60 7.39 -12.50
C GLY A 507 -3.17 8.66 -11.89
N ASN A 508 -2.53 9.77 -12.24
CA ASN A 508 -2.90 11.13 -11.86
C ASN A 508 -3.41 11.91 -13.08
N LEU A 509 -3.80 13.18 -12.87
CA LEU A 509 -4.28 14.04 -13.94
C LEU A 509 -3.21 14.38 -14.98
N GLY A 510 -1.94 14.42 -14.58
CA GLY A 510 -0.80 14.62 -15.49
C GLY A 510 -0.69 13.48 -16.51
N HIS A 511 -0.79 12.23 -16.07
CA HIS A 511 -0.80 11.06 -16.95
C HIS A 511 -1.96 11.11 -17.95
N ALA A 512 -3.16 11.48 -17.49
CA ALA A 512 -4.34 11.57 -18.35
C ALA A 512 -4.23 12.69 -19.39
N ASN A 513 -3.47 13.76 -19.11
CA ASN A 513 -3.18 14.84 -20.05
C ASN A 513 -1.89 14.62 -20.87
N ASN A 514 -1.38 13.39 -20.92
CA ASN A 514 -0.22 13.01 -21.73
C ASN A 514 -0.61 11.94 -22.76
N PRO A 515 -1.34 12.28 -23.82
CA PRO A 515 -1.95 11.31 -24.73
C PRO A 515 -0.92 10.47 -25.52
N GLU A 516 0.25 11.02 -25.83
CA GLU A 516 1.33 10.26 -26.46
C GLU A 516 1.84 9.15 -25.51
N LEU A 517 2.01 9.45 -24.22
CA LEU A 517 2.32 8.41 -23.22
C LEU A 517 1.24 7.33 -23.17
N LEU A 518 -0.04 7.71 -23.20
CA LEU A 518 -1.14 6.73 -23.17
C LEU A 518 -1.05 5.78 -24.36
N ARG A 519 -0.77 6.31 -25.55
CA ARG A 519 -0.56 5.53 -26.77
C ARG A 519 0.63 4.57 -26.64
N GLU A 520 1.78 5.05 -26.16
CA GLU A 520 2.98 4.21 -25.96
C GLU A 520 2.73 3.04 -25.01
N LEU A 521 1.90 3.26 -23.99
CA LEU A 521 1.52 2.25 -23.00
C LEU A 521 0.36 1.33 -23.43
N GLY A 522 -0.21 1.53 -24.63
CA GLY A 522 -1.37 0.77 -25.11
C GLY A 522 -2.65 1.05 -24.31
N ILE A 523 -2.74 2.22 -23.69
CA ILE A 523 -3.94 2.66 -22.99
C ILE A 523 -4.90 3.22 -24.03
N THR A 524 -6.09 2.63 -24.14
CA THR A 524 -7.11 2.99 -25.12
C THR A 524 -8.35 3.60 -24.49
N ARG A 525 -8.49 3.53 -23.16
CA ARG A 525 -9.63 4.07 -22.41
C ARG A 525 -9.18 4.90 -21.21
N ILE A 526 -9.94 5.95 -20.88
CA ILE A 526 -9.69 6.81 -19.73
C ILE A 526 -10.95 6.90 -18.87
N LEU A 527 -10.80 6.53 -17.59
CA LEU A 527 -11.80 6.67 -16.55
C LEU A 527 -11.40 7.79 -15.59
N SER A 528 -12.05 8.93 -15.75
CA SER A 528 -11.87 10.15 -14.97
C SER A 528 -12.80 10.15 -13.76
N VAL A 529 -12.24 10.17 -12.55
CA VAL A 529 -13.04 10.17 -11.30
C VAL A 529 -12.96 11.52 -10.60
N GLY A 530 -13.98 12.35 -10.84
CA GLY A 530 -14.12 13.70 -10.28
C GLY A 530 -13.08 14.72 -10.75
N GLU A 531 -12.33 14.43 -11.82
CA GLU A 531 -11.38 15.35 -12.45
C GLU A 531 -11.39 15.18 -13.97
N THR A 532 -11.51 16.27 -14.70
CA THR A 532 -11.67 16.25 -16.16
C THR A 532 -10.33 16.33 -16.87
N VAL A 533 -10.19 15.53 -17.93
CA VAL A 533 -9.09 15.64 -18.89
C VAL A 533 -9.28 16.91 -19.72
N SER A 534 -8.20 17.67 -19.91
CA SER A 534 -8.21 18.94 -20.63
C SER A 534 -7.24 18.88 -21.80
N TRP A 535 -7.65 18.18 -22.87
CA TRP A 535 -6.91 18.17 -24.13
C TRP A 535 -7.31 19.38 -24.99
N PRO A 536 -6.35 20.15 -25.52
CA PRO A 536 -6.57 21.14 -26.57
C PRO A 536 -7.32 20.55 -27.78
N ASP A 537 -8.15 21.36 -28.45
CA ASP A 537 -9.02 20.89 -29.54
C ASP A 537 -8.22 20.30 -30.72
N ASP A 538 -7.08 20.90 -31.06
CA ASP A 538 -6.14 20.42 -32.07
C ASP A 538 -5.60 19.01 -31.73
N ILE A 539 -5.26 18.78 -30.46
CA ILE A 539 -4.81 17.47 -29.98
C ILE A 539 -5.97 16.46 -30.00
N ARG A 540 -7.19 16.89 -29.65
CA ARG A 540 -8.37 16.00 -29.68
C ARG A 540 -8.70 15.55 -31.10
N GLU A 541 -8.60 16.46 -32.06
CA GLU A 541 -8.77 16.17 -33.48
C GLU A 541 -7.64 15.27 -34.01
N GLU A 542 -6.38 15.52 -33.62
CA GLU A 542 -5.23 14.69 -34.01
C GLU A 542 -5.34 13.24 -33.49
N LEU A 543 -5.79 13.07 -32.24
CA LEU A 543 -5.85 11.76 -31.59
C LEU A 543 -7.01 10.90 -32.08
N ASP A 544 -8.06 11.51 -32.66
CA ASP A 544 -9.32 10.86 -33.04
C ASP A 544 -9.84 9.89 -31.96
N TRP A 545 -9.77 10.31 -30.69
CA TRP A 545 -10.07 9.45 -29.56
C TRP A 545 -11.58 9.20 -29.45
N PRO A 546 -12.06 7.93 -29.49
CA PRO A 546 -13.49 7.65 -29.45
C PRO A 546 -14.13 8.17 -28.17
N ALA A 547 -15.25 8.90 -28.29
CA ALA A 547 -15.96 9.44 -27.13
C ALA A 547 -16.38 8.35 -26.12
N GLU A 548 -16.70 7.15 -26.62
CA GLU A 548 -17.03 5.96 -25.82
C GLU A 548 -15.85 5.40 -25.01
N ASN A 549 -14.63 5.82 -25.30
CA ASN A 549 -13.41 5.47 -24.58
C ASN A 549 -13.02 6.51 -23.52
N LEU A 550 -13.87 7.52 -23.31
CA LEU A 550 -13.73 8.50 -22.24
C LEU A 550 -14.94 8.40 -21.31
N MET A 551 -14.72 7.99 -20.06
CA MET A 551 -15.75 7.97 -19.04
C MET A 551 -15.44 8.98 -17.94
N MET A 552 -16.40 9.83 -17.64
CA MET A 552 -16.38 10.73 -16.49
C MET A 552 -17.33 10.21 -15.41
N VAL A 553 -16.82 10.09 -14.19
CA VAL A 553 -17.62 10.01 -12.97
C VAL A 553 -17.72 11.41 -12.38
N ASP A 554 -18.86 12.04 -12.62
CA ASP A 554 -19.17 13.38 -12.13
C ASP A 554 -19.73 13.33 -10.69
N ARG A 555 -19.76 14.48 -10.00
CA ARG A 555 -20.34 14.63 -8.65
C ARG A 555 -19.70 13.76 -7.55
N VAL A 556 -18.43 13.39 -7.68
CA VAL A 556 -17.66 12.74 -6.61
C VAL A 556 -16.44 13.58 -6.25
N GLN A 557 -16.51 14.22 -5.09
CA GLN A 557 -15.39 14.88 -4.45
C GLN A 557 -14.68 13.98 -3.44
N ASP A 558 -13.42 14.29 -3.17
CA ASP A 558 -12.62 13.62 -2.14
C ASP A 558 -12.85 14.26 -0.75
N ASN A 559 -14.12 14.44 -0.38
CA ASN A 559 -14.54 15.29 0.72
C ASN A 559 -15.08 14.52 1.95
N GLY A 560 -15.11 13.18 1.88
CA GLY A 560 -15.63 12.32 2.94
C GLY A 560 -17.15 12.28 3.05
N VAL A 561 -17.87 12.93 2.13
CA VAL A 561 -19.34 13.03 2.08
C VAL A 561 -19.88 12.37 0.83
N ASP A 562 -19.30 12.59 -0.34
CA ASP A 562 -19.85 12.04 -1.58
C ASP A 562 -19.62 10.52 -1.63
N PRO A 563 -20.65 9.72 -2.00
CA PRO A 563 -20.49 8.28 -2.17
C PRO A 563 -19.86 7.96 -3.54
N LEU A 564 -19.17 6.81 -3.62
CA LEU A 564 -18.71 6.24 -4.89
C LEU A 564 -19.35 4.88 -5.18
N TRP A 565 -20.04 4.31 -4.20
CA TRP A 565 -20.76 3.04 -4.27
C TRP A 565 -21.56 2.83 -5.55
N ASP A 566 -22.43 3.78 -5.90
CA ASP A 566 -23.37 3.65 -7.03
C ASP A 566 -22.66 3.62 -8.39
N GLU A 567 -21.41 4.09 -8.44
CA GLU A 567 -20.61 4.19 -9.65
C GLU A 567 -19.74 2.95 -9.89
N PHE A 568 -19.53 2.09 -8.88
CA PHE A 568 -18.72 0.87 -9.04
C PHE A 568 -19.21 0.03 -10.21
N GLY A 569 -20.49 -0.31 -10.27
CA GLY A 569 -21.03 -1.13 -11.35
C GLY A 569 -20.80 -0.57 -12.76
N ARG A 570 -20.86 0.75 -12.93
CA ARG A 570 -20.62 1.43 -14.22
C ARG A 570 -19.13 1.45 -14.57
N CYS A 571 -18.29 1.83 -13.61
CA CYS A 571 -16.83 1.90 -13.75
C CYS A 571 -16.23 0.54 -14.09
N LEU A 572 -16.58 -0.52 -13.36
CA LEU A 572 -16.01 -1.85 -13.59
C LEU A 572 -16.40 -2.40 -14.98
N LYS A 573 -17.64 -2.16 -15.44
CA LYS A 573 -18.05 -2.53 -16.82
C LYS A 573 -17.25 -1.80 -17.89
N PHE A 574 -16.90 -0.54 -17.66
CA PHE A 574 -16.07 0.24 -18.58
C PHE A 574 -14.64 -0.28 -18.66
N ILE A 575 -14.06 -0.66 -17.52
CA ILE A 575 -12.73 -1.27 -17.45
C ILE A 575 -12.73 -2.63 -18.16
N GLU A 576 -13.75 -3.46 -17.92
CA GLU A 576 -13.91 -4.77 -18.57
C GLU A 576 -14.07 -4.67 -20.10
N ALA A 577 -14.72 -3.61 -20.59
CA ALA A 577 -14.83 -3.38 -22.04
C ALA A 577 -13.43 -3.19 -22.67
N GLY A 578 -12.55 -2.39 -22.03
CA GLY A 578 -11.17 -2.21 -22.48
C GLY A 578 -10.38 -3.50 -22.49
N LYS A 579 -10.48 -4.28 -21.40
CA LYS A 579 -9.86 -5.60 -21.29
C LYS A 579 -10.25 -6.52 -22.45
N ARG A 580 -11.54 -6.59 -22.78
CA ARG A 580 -12.07 -7.45 -23.87
C ARG A 580 -11.62 -6.99 -25.26
N GLU A 581 -11.37 -5.70 -25.43
CA GLU A 581 -10.81 -5.11 -26.65
C GLU A 581 -9.29 -5.29 -26.78
N GLY A 582 -8.64 -5.85 -25.75
CA GLY A 582 -7.18 -6.02 -25.72
C GLY A 582 -6.41 -4.74 -25.41
N GLY A 583 -7.11 -3.66 -25.02
CA GLY A 583 -6.51 -2.39 -24.60
C GLY A 583 -6.48 -2.24 -23.08
N ALA A 584 -5.75 -1.23 -22.60
CA ALA A 584 -5.72 -0.90 -21.18
C ALA A 584 -6.58 0.34 -20.85
N THR A 585 -7.14 0.36 -19.64
CA THR A 585 -7.88 1.51 -19.10
C THR A 585 -7.02 2.25 -18.07
N LEU A 586 -6.84 3.56 -18.25
CA LEU A 586 -6.30 4.45 -17.22
C LEU A 586 -7.43 4.93 -16.30
N VAL A 587 -7.35 4.58 -15.03
CA VAL A 587 -8.20 5.12 -13.98
C VAL A 587 -7.44 6.23 -13.25
N HIS A 588 -7.96 7.45 -13.27
CA HIS A 588 -7.29 8.59 -12.63
C HIS A 588 -8.26 9.52 -11.89
N CYS A 589 -7.69 10.26 -10.95
CA CYS A 589 -8.29 11.46 -10.39
C CYS A 589 -7.22 12.56 -10.44
N ARG A 590 -7.13 13.42 -9.43
CA ARG A 590 -6.14 14.50 -9.42
C ARG A 590 -4.74 13.96 -9.19
N VAL A 591 -4.57 13.23 -8.09
CA VAL A 591 -3.28 12.70 -7.62
C VAL A 591 -3.16 11.18 -7.82
N GLY A 592 -4.29 10.48 -7.92
CA GLY A 592 -4.29 9.02 -7.98
C GLY A 592 -4.16 8.33 -6.62
N VAL A 593 -4.69 8.94 -5.56
CA VAL A 593 -4.53 8.49 -4.15
C VAL A 593 -5.83 7.96 -3.52
N SER A 594 -6.97 8.60 -3.79
CA SER A 594 -8.23 8.33 -3.08
C SER A 594 -9.33 7.83 -4.02
N ARG A 595 -9.98 8.74 -4.78
CA ARG A 595 -11.09 8.44 -5.70
C ARG A 595 -10.78 7.32 -6.72
N SER A 596 -9.76 7.50 -7.56
CA SER A 596 -9.38 6.48 -8.56
C SER A 596 -8.84 5.21 -7.94
N ALA A 597 -8.07 5.31 -6.85
CA ALA A 597 -7.57 4.14 -6.12
C ALA A 597 -8.72 3.29 -5.58
N THR A 598 -9.82 3.91 -5.14
CA THR A 598 -11.03 3.21 -4.68
C THR A 598 -11.63 2.36 -5.80
N ILE A 599 -11.74 2.89 -7.02
CA ILE A 599 -12.22 2.12 -8.18
C ILE A 599 -11.25 0.97 -8.51
N CYS A 600 -9.94 1.22 -8.51
CA CYS A 600 -8.95 0.17 -8.76
C CYS A 600 -9.01 -0.96 -7.73
N ILE A 601 -9.21 -0.64 -6.44
CA ILE A 601 -9.41 -1.66 -5.39
C ILE A 601 -10.69 -2.45 -5.65
N ALA A 602 -11.80 -1.77 -5.98
CA ALA A 602 -13.07 -2.45 -6.28
C ALA A 602 -12.96 -3.40 -7.48
N GLU A 603 -12.20 -3.03 -8.53
CA GLU A 603 -11.91 -3.88 -9.68
C GLU A 603 -11.02 -5.07 -9.30
N VAL A 604 -9.97 -4.87 -8.49
CA VAL A 604 -9.12 -5.97 -8.00
C VAL A 604 -9.94 -6.96 -7.16
N MET A 605 -10.85 -6.50 -6.30
CA MET A 605 -11.77 -7.37 -5.55
C MET A 605 -12.69 -8.17 -6.50
N ASN A 606 -13.18 -7.53 -7.56
CA ASN A 606 -14.04 -8.15 -8.56
C ASN A 606 -13.32 -9.23 -9.36
N GLU A 607 -12.17 -8.90 -9.94
CA GLU A 607 -11.39 -9.75 -10.84
C GLU A 607 -10.71 -10.91 -10.09
N LEU A 608 -10.03 -10.62 -8.97
CA LEU A 608 -9.21 -11.60 -8.26
C LEU A 608 -9.95 -12.30 -7.11
N GLY A 609 -11.18 -11.88 -6.79
CA GLY A 609 -11.95 -12.46 -5.69
C GLY A 609 -11.39 -12.15 -4.30
N LEU A 610 -10.53 -11.14 -4.18
CA LEU A 610 -9.90 -10.77 -2.91
C LEU A 610 -10.87 -10.04 -1.97
N SER A 611 -10.68 -10.24 -0.66
CA SER A 611 -11.28 -9.40 0.38
C SER A 611 -10.77 -7.96 0.26
N PHE A 612 -11.50 -6.99 0.84
CA PHE A 612 -11.06 -5.60 0.83
C PHE A 612 -9.62 -5.40 1.36
N PRO A 613 -9.24 -5.90 2.56
CA PRO A 613 -7.91 -5.62 3.08
C PRO A 613 -6.78 -6.23 2.22
N ARG A 614 -7.01 -7.39 1.59
CA ARG A 614 -6.06 -7.98 0.63
C ARG A 614 -5.94 -7.15 -0.64
N ALA A 615 -7.07 -6.74 -1.22
CA ALA A 615 -7.09 -5.90 -2.41
C ALA A 615 -6.46 -4.52 -2.16
N TYR A 616 -6.66 -3.94 -0.97
CA TYR A 616 -5.99 -2.71 -0.56
C TYR A 616 -4.47 -2.86 -0.60
N CYS A 617 -3.92 -3.89 0.05
CA CYS A 617 -2.48 -4.18 0.04
C CYS A 617 -1.95 -4.47 -1.38
N PHE A 618 -2.71 -5.21 -2.20
CA PHE A 618 -2.35 -5.50 -3.60
C PHE A 618 -2.19 -4.23 -4.43
N VAL A 619 -3.16 -3.31 -4.37
CA VAL A 619 -3.12 -2.04 -5.11
C VAL A 619 -2.06 -1.11 -4.53
N ARG A 620 -1.92 -1.08 -3.21
CA ARG A 620 -0.94 -0.25 -2.51
C ARG A 620 0.49 -0.63 -2.91
N ALA A 621 0.83 -1.92 -2.89
CA ALA A 621 2.14 -2.43 -3.31
C ALA A 621 2.49 -2.10 -4.76
N ARG A 622 1.48 -1.94 -5.63
CA ARG A 622 1.65 -1.62 -7.06
C ARG A 622 1.65 -0.11 -7.34
N ARG A 623 1.22 0.73 -6.40
CA ARG A 623 1.24 2.19 -6.54
C ARG A 623 2.56 2.76 -6.01
N LEU A 624 3.59 2.67 -6.84
CA LEU A 624 4.98 2.95 -6.45
C LEU A 624 5.23 4.44 -6.10
N ASN A 625 4.58 5.36 -6.81
CA ASN A 625 4.92 6.78 -6.74
C ASN A 625 4.34 7.49 -5.52
N VAL A 626 3.24 6.97 -4.97
CA VAL A 626 2.49 7.63 -3.91
C VAL A 626 1.61 6.63 -3.17
N ILE A 627 1.54 6.74 -1.85
CA ILE A 627 0.70 5.88 -1.04
C ILE A 627 -0.77 6.11 -1.36
N ILE A 628 -1.51 5.05 -1.67
CA ILE A 628 -2.96 5.13 -1.78
C ILE A 628 -3.59 5.36 -0.40
N GLN A 629 -4.53 6.29 -0.34
CA GLN A 629 -5.27 6.58 0.87
C GLN A 629 -6.69 7.06 0.54
N PRO A 630 -7.58 6.13 0.13
CA PRO A 630 -9.02 6.35 0.18
C PRO A 630 -9.42 6.94 1.53
N HIS A 631 -10.35 7.89 1.54
CA HIS A 631 -10.85 8.44 2.80
C HIS A 631 -11.80 7.46 3.50
N LEU A 632 -12.13 7.73 4.78
CA LEU A 632 -12.88 6.79 5.62
C LEU A 632 -14.17 6.27 4.98
N ARG A 633 -14.97 7.14 4.35
CA ARG A 633 -16.23 6.74 3.70
C ARG A 633 -16.01 5.76 2.54
N PHE A 634 -15.11 6.05 1.60
CA PHE A 634 -14.74 5.13 0.50
C PHE A 634 -14.20 3.79 1.01
N THR A 635 -13.34 3.78 2.03
CA THR A 635 -12.86 2.52 2.62
C THR A 635 -14.01 1.71 3.21
N TYR A 636 -14.96 2.37 3.89
CA TYR A 636 -16.15 1.73 4.42
C TYR A 636 -17.07 1.19 3.30
N GLU A 637 -17.24 1.95 2.21
CA GLU A 637 -17.99 1.52 1.02
C GLU A 637 -17.32 0.32 0.32
N LEU A 638 -15.99 0.24 0.31
CA LEU A 638 -15.28 -0.95 -0.18
C LEU A 638 -15.49 -2.18 0.71
N LEU A 639 -15.64 -2.02 2.02
CA LEU A 639 -16.06 -3.12 2.88
C LEU A 639 -17.50 -3.55 2.59
N LYS A 640 -18.43 -2.61 2.39
CA LYS A 640 -19.78 -2.93 1.89
C LYS A 640 -19.73 -3.64 0.54
N TRP A 641 -18.71 -3.35 -0.27
CA TRP A 641 -18.57 -3.93 -1.61
C TRP A 641 -18.17 -5.39 -1.51
N GLU A 642 -17.29 -5.73 -0.57
CA GLU A 642 -17.01 -7.13 -0.22
C GLU A 642 -18.29 -7.90 0.12
N GLU A 643 -19.17 -7.33 0.96
CA GLU A 643 -20.45 -7.96 1.33
C GLU A 643 -21.34 -8.22 0.10
N TYR A 644 -21.48 -7.21 -0.76
CA TYR A 644 -22.24 -7.31 -2.00
C TYR A 644 -21.66 -8.34 -2.96
N GLN A 645 -20.33 -8.39 -3.12
CA GLN A 645 -19.69 -9.36 -4.00
C GLN A 645 -19.89 -10.79 -3.52
N ARG A 646 -19.76 -11.04 -2.21
CA ARG A 646 -20.04 -12.36 -1.62
C ARG A 646 -21.49 -12.78 -1.86
N GLN A 647 -22.44 -11.89 -1.62
CA GLN A 647 -23.85 -12.15 -1.92
C GLN A 647 -24.08 -12.47 -3.41
N ARG A 648 -23.47 -11.70 -4.32
CA ARG A 648 -23.54 -11.93 -5.77
C ARG A 648 -22.95 -13.29 -6.16
N ARG A 649 -21.90 -13.75 -5.46
CA ARG A 649 -21.26 -15.07 -5.63
C ARG A 649 -21.99 -16.20 -4.87
N LYS A 650 -23.05 -15.90 -4.13
CA LYS A 650 -23.78 -16.83 -3.23
C LYS A 650 -22.88 -17.44 -2.14
N GLU A 651 -21.88 -16.70 -1.70
CA GLU A 651 -21.02 -17.06 -0.58
C GLU A 651 -21.62 -16.53 0.74
N PRO A 652 -21.36 -17.20 1.87
CA PRO A 652 -21.73 -16.67 3.17
C PRO A 652 -21.04 -15.33 3.41
N LEU A 653 -21.78 -14.39 4.01
CA LEU A 653 -21.19 -13.14 4.47
C LEU A 653 -20.17 -13.48 5.56
N ARG A 654 -18.89 -13.17 5.33
CA ARG A 654 -17.84 -13.36 6.32
C ARG A 654 -16.68 -12.41 6.01
N ARG A 655 -16.53 -11.35 6.79
CA ARG A 655 -15.40 -10.42 6.65
C ARG A 655 -14.12 -11.04 7.18
N GLU A 656 -13.01 -10.82 6.46
CA GLU A 656 -11.70 -11.27 6.92
C GLU A 656 -11.21 -10.46 8.12
N LEU A 657 -11.44 -9.14 8.13
CA LEU A 657 -11.11 -8.24 9.23
C LEU A 657 -12.23 -7.22 9.44
N GLU A 658 -12.40 -6.77 10.68
CA GLU A 658 -13.40 -5.75 11.04
C GLU A 658 -12.91 -4.33 10.77
N TRP A 659 -13.85 -3.39 10.59
CA TRP A 659 -13.58 -1.98 10.30
C TRP A 659 -12.52 -1.35 11.23
N ALA A 660 -12.67 -1.55 12.54
CA ALA A 660 -11.75 -1.01 13.54
C ALA A 660 -10.32 -1.54 13.37
N THR A 661 -10.17 -2.84 13.08
CA THR A 661 -8.87 -3.47 12.83
C THR A 661 -8.27 -2.95 11.53
N ILE A 662 -9.03 -2.93 10.45
CA ILE A 662 -8.59 -2.42 9.14
C ILE A 662 -8.10 -0.98 9.24
N ALA A 663 -8.90 -0.11 9.86
CA ALA A 663 -8.54 1.30 9.99
C ALA A 663 -7.26 1.47 10.84
N ARG A 664 -7.11 0.70 11.91
CA ARG A 664 -5.90 0.68 12.72
C ARG A 664 -4.68 0.24 11.91
N GLU A 665 -4.77 -0.85 11.16
CA GLU A 665 -3.66 -1.34 10.35
C GLU A 665 -3.27 -0.35 9.24
N ILE A 666 -4.24 0.27 8.56
CA ILE A 666 -3.98 1.37 7.59
C ILE A 666 -3.25 2.54 8.28
N ALA A 667 -3.69 2.93 9.48
CA ALA A 667 -3.04 4.00 10.24
C ALA A 667 -1.59 3.66 10.63
N LEU A 668 -1.34 2.40 11.02
CA LEU A 668 0.00 1.91 11.37
C LEU A 668 0.93 1.87 10.16
N MET A 669 0.46 1.38 9.01
CA MET A 669 1.23 1.39 7.76
C MET A 669 1.62 2.80 7.32
N ASN A 670 0.77 3.80 7.59
CA ASN A 670 1.01 5.19 7.18
C ASN A 670 1.86 6.00 8.17
N LYS A 671 2.01 5.52 9.41
CA LYS A 671 2.74 6.21 10.47
C LYS A 671 4.20 6.56 10.14
N PRO A 672 4.98 5.72 9.43
CA PRO A 672 6.34 6.10 9.01
C PRO A 672 6.35 7.32 8.08
N TYR A 673 5.30 7.48 7.27
CA TYR A 673 5.13 8.52 6.25
C TYR A 673 4.30 9.70 6.76
N SER A 674 4.27 9.95 8.06
CA SER A 674 3.48 11.03 8.64
C SER A 674 4.32 12.05 9.41
N ARG A 675 5.64 12.03 9.23
CA ARG A 675 6.62 12.81 10.03
C ARG A 675 6.80 14.25 9.58
#